data_AF-A0A1V4SGV0-F1
#
_entry.id   AF-A0A1V4SGV0-F1
#
_cell.length_a   1.000
_cell.length_b   1.000
_cell.length_c   1.000
_cell.angle_alpha   90.00
_cell.angle_beta   90.00
_cell.angle_gamma   90.00
#
_symmetry.space_group_name_H-M   'P 1'
#
loop_
_entity.id
_entity.type
_entity.pdbx_description
1 polymer ?
#
loop_
_entity_poly.entity_id
_entity_poly.type
_entity_poly.pdbx_seq_one_letter_code
_entity_poly.pdbx_strand_id
1 'polypeptide(L)'
;MLAVVVVLAILVILGVALLDSSTMGYKISKHEETADKAYYAAQTGIERCFSHIVDYCANESNTNGMNGADEVAFARQVIENIKASLETEPGKIIYKIDLSGGTGDTATVTISDIRYIKHQPSEDHDPRKIDVTVGVTAESDYERFGDRVSNKKISSFLKVTMHVPKDFQLNAAIYTIGDLMVENINAQVKGDVVAFGTSPQYAKQVQQYYYGGIYAKDGGHLSVDGNAYSRGLIRTGEYLNMNSLAPSSIYIYRDAIANGIQVFGTKERIVVGRNAYTFDDLEMNGEDSVIAINGSYLGLTNEKDAKAHDQSSAIVNSAIIHYAGSEDSMKSRIVINGDVIINGGTFNVDSDGNPTNLLEQIEDASVLVSGSLGTPMYKEYLDEINNGVIDPRVSPYHSWLYGKKSLATGFVNLFQRWMQRAFIDDNDIDLWMQQIDLARGSGTNDSTCFDINTPAISGFCHYEIGANDRIYFMNRSRYNASDMEVEILPLSFVTTGPGLAIDYVTEPASSWPNYMKDGLPQISSDWKGQDLDDDRMSEKLKEILNMVRPLTQPFAKRDFDGTNTFILNSNQPSTEASSANLFLSVRDKLEDRFGTGTKPHVINLSTVTPGAVDINAQMNERISSSTPGAISTDDYYLFINSNPKVTLEVSGRVNGIVFSMGKVILKKDAEVTGAVIAAGRGYTPDSAYGYLSPDKSSADQQTVAGVTTNYLPQILKEGQNLQRLDDGSYAGVHFAGSGVADLARVTFPGRYNLLTEFLNEGIDLDSIF
;
A
#
# COMPACT_ATOMS: atom_id res chain seq x y z
N MET A 1 4.26 -61.00 -80.61
CA MET A 1 5.53 -60.80 -79.89
C MET A 1 5.82 -59.31 -79.67
N LEU A 2 5.84 -58.47 -80.71
CA LEU A 2 6.09 -57.01 -80.60
C LEU A 2 5.13 -56.28 -79.61
N ALA A 3 3.82 -56.54 -79.69
CA ALA A 3 2.83 -55.93 -78.79
C ALA A 3 3.05 -56.30 -77.31
N VAL A 4 3.49 -57.54 -77.03
CA VAL A 4 3.81 -57.99 -75.66
C VAL A 4 5.03 -57.22 -75.13
N VAL A 5 6.07 -57.04 -75.96
CA VAL A 5 7.28 -56.28 -75.60
C VAL A 5 6.95 -54.80 -75.35
N VAL A 6 6.08 -54.19 -76.17
CA VAL A 6 5.64 -52.80 -75.98
C VAL A 6 4.84 -52.63 -74.70
N VAL A 7 3.90 -53.54 -74.39
CA VAL A 7 3.13 -53.50 -73.14
C VAL A 7 4.04 -53.70 -71.92
N LEU A 8 5.00 -54.63 -71.99
CA LEU A 8 5.98 -54.86 -70.93
C LEU A 8 6.87 -53.62 -70.70
N ALA A 9 7.32 -52.97 -71.79
CA ALA A 9 8.10 -51.74 -71.70
C ALA A 9 7.31 -50.60 -71.06
N ILE A 10 6.03 -50.41 -71.45
CA ILE A 10 5.14 -49.42 -70.83
C ILE A 10 4.92 -49.71 -69.35
N LEU A 11 4.68 -50.97 -68.97
CA LEU A 11 4.51 -51.37 -67.56
C LEU A 11 5.78 -51.16 -66.74
N VAL A 12 6.96 -51.42 -67.29
CA VAL A 12 8.24 -51.13 -66.63
C VAL A 12 8.44 -49.63 -66.45
N ILE A 13 8.16 -48.82 -67.48
CA ILE A 13 8.24 -47.35 -67.38
C ILE A 13 7.27 -46.81 -66.34
N LEU A 14 6.02 -47.27 -66.33
CA LEU A 14 5.02 -46.89 -65.33
C LEU A 14 5.40 -47.38 -63.92
N GLY A 15 5.94 -48.59 -63.80
CA GLY A 15 6.44 -49.13 -62.53
C GLY A 15 7.60 -48.31 -61.96
N VAL A 16 8.54 -47.90 -62.82
CA VAL A 16 9.64 -47.00 -62.44
C VAL A 16 9.10 -45.63 -62.03
N ALA A 17 8.14 -45.06 -62.76
CA ALA A 17 7.53 -43.77 -62.43
C ALA A 17 6.75 -43.80 -61.10
N LEU A 18 6.03 -44.89 -60.81
CA LEU A 18 5.32 -45.07 -59.53
C LEU A 18 6.29 -45.25 -58.36
N LEU A 19 7.37 -46.00 -58.55
CA LEU A 19 8.43 -46.14 -57.55
C LEU A 19 9.12 -44.79 -57.28
N ASP A 20 9.42 -44.04 -58.33
CA ASP A 20 10.02 -42.71 -58.20
C ASP A 20 9.08 -41.75 -57.45
N SER A 21 7.80 -41.68 -57.83
CA SER A 21 6.78 -40.89 -57.12
C SER A 21 6.60 -41.31 -55.67
N SER A 22 6.62 -42.61 -55.36
CA SER A 22 6.49 -43.12 -53.99
C SER A 22 7.72 -42.80 -53.14
N THR A 23 8.92 -42.89 -53.72
CA THR A 23 10.16 -42.52 -53.02
C THR A 23 10.27 -41.01 -52.80
N MET A 24 9.80 -40.20 -53.74
CA MET A 24 9.71 -38.74 -53.60
C MET A 24 8.69 -38.36 -52.51
N GLY A 25 7.50 -38.95 -52.52
CA GLY A 25 6.48 -38.74 -51.47
C GLY A 25 6.98 -39.14 -50.07
N TYR A 26 7.69 -40.26 -49.97
CA TYR A 26 8.32 -40.69 -48.71
C TYR A 26 9.39 -39.72 -48.22
N LYS A 27 10.24 -39.20 -49.11
CA LYS A 27 11.25 -38.19 -48.76
C LYS A 27 10.61 -36.89 -48.28
N ILE A 28 9.56 -36.41 -48.96
CA ILE A 28 8.83 -35.19 -48.56
C ILE A 28 8.20 -35.37 -47.18
N SER A 29 7.47 -36.46 -46.96
CA SER A 29 6.82 -36.73 -45.67
C SER A 29 7.83 -36.82 -44.51
N LYS A 30 8.99 -37.45 -44.73
CA LYS A 30 10.07 -37.46 -43.73
C LYS A 30 10.65 -36.07 -43.47
N HIS A 31 10.83 -35.27 -44.52
CA HIS A 31 11.35 -33.91 -44.39
C HIS A 31 10.38 -33.00 -43.63
N GLU A 32 9.08 -33.14 -43.86
CA GLU A 32 8.04 -32.45 -43.10
C GLU A 32 8.05 -32.87 -41.63
N GLU A 33 8.15 -34.17 -41.33
CA GLU A 33 8.25 -34.66 -39.94
C GLU A 33 9.50 -34.09 -39.22
N THR A 34 10.66 -34.08 -39.89
CA THR A 34 11.90 -33.49 -39.35
C THR A 34 11.74 -31.97 -39.14
N ALA A 35 11.06 -31.28 -40.06
CA ALA A 35 10.82 -29.85 -39.95
C ALA A 35 9.87 -29.50 -38.80
N ASP A 36 8.78 -30.26 -38.63
CA ASP A 36 7.83 -30.10 -37.52
C ASP A 36 8.53 -30.30 -36.18
N LYS A 37 9.38 -31.32 -36.06
CA LYS A 37 10.20 -31.54 -34.86
C LYS A 37 11.16 -30.40 -34.56
N ALA A 38 11.78 -29.82 -35.59
CA ALA A 38 12.60 -28.61 -35.43
C ALA A 38 11.77 -27.41 -34.96
N TYR A 39 10.52 -27.25 -35.45
CA TYR A 39 9.60 -26.22 -34.97
C TYR A 39 9.22 -26.42 -33.49
N TYR A 40 8.85 -27.64 -33.11
CA TYR A 40 8.53 -27.96 -31.71
C TYR A 40 9.72 -27.70 -30.79
N ALA A 41 10.93 -28.12 -31.18
CA ALA A 41 12.12 -27.85 -30.41
C ALA A 41 12.37 -26.34 -30.24
N ALA A 42 12.24 -25.58 -31.31
CA ALA A 42 12.41 -24.12 -31.28
C ALA A 42 11.38 -23.44 -30.36
N GLN A 43 10.12 -23.89 -30.37
CA GLN A 43 9.09 -23.41 -29.45
C GLN A 43 9.43 -23.73 -27.99
N THR A 44 9.87 -24.94 -27.68
CA THR A 44 10.33 -25.30 -26.32
C THR A 44 11.52 -24.46 -25.87
N GLY A 45 12.45 -24.13 -26.79
CA GLY A 45 13.55 -23.22 -26.50
C GLY A 45 13.08 -21.79 -26.18
N ILE A 46 12.08 -21.28 -26.90
CA ILE A 46 11.43 -20.01 -26.59
C ILE A 46 10.77 -20.05 -25.21
N GLU A 47 10.02 -21.11 -24.88
CA GLU A 47 9.36 -21.25 -23.57
C GLU A 47 10.37 -21.20 -22.41
N ARG A 48 11.52 -21.89 -22.55
CA ARG A 48 12.61 -21.83 -21.57
C ARG A 48 13.22 -20.43 -21.45
N CYS A 49 13.40 -19.74 -22.58
CA CYS A 49 13.89 -18.36 -22.59
C CYS A 49 12.89 -17.41 -21.90
N PHE A 50 11.60 -17.59 -22.18
CA PHE A 50 10.52 -16.87 -21.53
C PHE A 50 10.46 -17.10 -20.02
N SER A 51 10.63 -18.33 -19.54
CA SER A 51 10.74 -18.58 -18.09
C SER A 51 11.87 -17.79 -17.46
N HIS A 52 13.06 -17.76 -18.08
CA HIS A 52 14.19 -16.97 -17.58
C HIS A 52 13.91 -15.46 -17.61
N ILE A 53 13.23 -14.95 -18.65
CA ILE A 53 12.82 -13.55 -18.74
C ILE A 53 11.84 -13.19 -17.61
N VAL A 54 10.85 -14.06 -17.36
CA VAL A 54 9.87 -13.87 -16.27
C VAL A 54 10.58 -13.85 -14.92
N ASP A 55 11.45 -14.84 -14.65
CA ASP A 55 12.20 -14.91 -13.39
C ASP A 55 13.11 -13.68 -13.20
N TYR A 56 13.73 -13.21 -14.28
CA TYR A 56 14.58 -12.02 -14.24
C TYR A 56 13.77 -10.76 -13.92
N CYS A 57 12.62 -10.56 -14.57
CA CYS A 57 11.77 -9.38 -14.38
C CYS A 57 11.02 -9.40 -13.04
N ALA A 58 10.69 -10.59 -12.51
CA ALA A 58 10.04 -10.76 -11.21
C ALA A 58 10.96 -10.36 -10.04
N ASN A 59 12.29 -10.43 -10.21
CA ASN A 59 13.23 -10.01 -9.20
C ASN A 59 13.57 -8.52 -9.35
N GLU A 60 12.93 -7.67 -8.55
CA GLU A 60 13.16 -6.21 -8.51
C GLU A 60 14.64 -5.85 -8.43
N SER A 61 15.44 -6.63 -7.70
CA SER A 61 16.88 -6.35 -7.53
C SER A 61 17.68 -6.35 -8.82
N ASN A 62 17.19 -7.05 -9.86
CA ASN A 62 17.82 -7.05 -11.17
C ASN A 62 17.70 -5.71 -11.89
N THR A 63 16.73 -4.88 -11.53
CA THR A 63 16.52 -3.53 -12.09
C THR A 63 17.17 -2.42 -11.26
N ASN A 64 17.74 -2.75 -10.10
CA ASN A 64 18.43 -1.78 -9.25
C ASN A 64 19.62 -1.17 -9.99
N GLY A 65 19.86 0.13 -9.79
CA GLY A 65 20.97 0.81 -10.46
C GLY A 65 20.71 1.17 -11.94
N MET A 66 19.56 0.79 -12.51
CA MET A 66 19.21 1.15 -13.89
C MET A 66 18.50 2.50 -13.92
N ASN A 67 18.96 3.40 -14.79
CA ASN A 67 18.34 4.70 -15.01
C ASN A 67 18.18 4.94 -16.51
N GLY A 68 16.95 4.79 -17.00
CA GLY A 68 16.58 5.15 -18.35
C GLY A 68 16.08 6.59 -18.39
N ALA A 69 16.50 7.37 -19.39
CA ALA A 69 16.00 8.74 -19.59
C ALA A 69 14.47 8.80 -19.78
N ASP A 70 13.87 7.69 -20.22
CA ASP A 70 12.44 7.44 -20.30
C ASP A 70 12.15 5.93 -20.12
N GLU A 71 10.87 5.55 -20.07
CA GLU A 71 10.43 4.16 -19.91
C GLU A 71 10.90 3.25 -21.06
N VAL A 72 11.10 3.78 -22.27
CA VAL A 72 11.60 3.02 -23.43
C VAL A 72 13.08 2.72 -23.28
N ALA A 73 13.88 3.70 -22.88
CA ALA A 73 15.29 3.55 -22.60
C ALA A 73 15.52 2.55 -21.47
N PHE A 74 14.72 2.66 -20.40
CA PHE A 74 14.72 1.70 -19.30
C PHE A 74 14.42 0.27 -19.76
N ALA A 75 13.30 0.06 -20.46
CA ALA A 75 12.90 -1.27 -20.94
C ALA A 75 13.95 -1.91 -21.87
N ARG A 76 14.62 -1.09 -22.70
CA ARG A 76 15.73 -1.56 -23.55
C ARG A 76 16.94 -1.98 -22.72
N GLN A 77 17.30 -1.21 -21.69
CA GLN A 77 18.41 -1.55 -20.80
C GLN A 77 18.18 -2.87 -20.07
N VAL A 78 16.96 -3.11 -19.57
CA VAL A 78 16.58 -4.40 -18.95
C VAL A 78 16.77 -5.55 -19.93
N ILE A 79 16.32 -5.40 -21.18
CA ILE A 79 16.44 -6.44 -22.21
C ILE A 79 17.91 -6.73 -22.58
N GLU A 80 18.77 -5.72 -22.64
CA GLU A 80 20.21 -5.94 -22.86
C GLU A 80 20.85 -6.69 -21.68
N ASN A 81 20.47 -6.39 -20.44
CA ASN A 81 20.97 -7.13 -19.28
C ASN A 81 20.46 -8.58 -19.25
N ILE A 82 19.22 -8.82 -19.68
CA ILE A 82 18.69 -10.18 -19.89
C ILE A 82 19.55 -10.94 -20.90
N LYS A 83 19.87 -10.34 -22.06
CA LYS A 83 20.76 -10.97 -23.05
C LYS A 83 22.10 -11.33 -22.45
N ALA A 84 22.75 -10.37 -21.77
CA ALA A 84 24.03 -10.60 -21.11
C ALA A 84 23.96 -11.75 -20.09
N SER A 85 22.88 -11.82 -19.29
CA SER A 85 22.69 -12.91 -18.32
C SER A 85 22.62 -14.29 -18.99
N LEU A 86 21.96 -14.39 -20.15
CA LEU A 86 21.86 -15.62 -20.93
C LEU A 86 23.20 -16.03 -21.55
N GLU A 87 24.05 -15.07 -21.92
CA GLU A 87 25.38 -15.32 -22.48
C GLU A 87 26.37 -15.87 -21.44
N THR A 88 26.25 -15.44 -20.19
CA THR A 88 27.19 -15.81 -19.12
C THR A 88 26.97 -17.20 -18.51
N GLU A 89 25.81 -17.81 -18.74
CA GLU A 89 25.46 -19.13 -18.17
C GLU A 89 25.48 -20.24 -19.25
N PRO A 90 26.36 -21.26 -19.13
CA PRO A 90 26.39 -22.39 -20.06
C PRO A 90 25.03 -23.11 -20.10
N GLY A 91 24.40 -23.16 -21.28
CA GLY A 91 23.13 -23.86 -21.51
C GLY A 91 21.87 -22.97 -21.55
N LYS A 92 22.02 -21.64 -21.51
CA LYS A 92 20.88 -20.70 -21.59
C LYS A 92 20.66 -20.01 -22.94
N ILE A 93 21.64 -20.02 -23.86
CA ILE A 93 21.46 -19.55 -25.26
C ILE A 93 21.32 -20.72 -26.23
N ILE A 94 22.02 -21.81 -25.97
CA ILE A 94 21.97 -23.03 -26.77
C ILE A 94 21.33 -24.12 -25.94
N TYR A 95 20.10 -24.51 -26.28
CA TYR A 95 19.39 -25.59 -25.64
C TYR A 95 19.55 -26.89 -26.43
N LYS A 96 19.77 -27.99 -25.71
CA LYS A 96 19.54 -29.33 -26.24
C LYS A 96 18.16 -29.80 -25.80
N ILE A 97 17.27 -30.01 -26.75
CA ILE A 97 15.89 -30.45 -26.50
C ILE A 97 15.77 -31.91 -26.90
N ASP A 98 15.42 -32.78 -25.94
CA ASP A 98 15.10 -34.19 -26.21
C ASP A 98 13.65 -34.30 -26.70
N LEU A 99 13.47 -34.93 -27.85
CA LEU A 99 12.18 -35.06 -28.53
C LEU A 99 11.54 -36.45 -28.35
N SER A 100 12.21 -37.40 -27.69
CA SER A 100 11.72 -38.78 -27.57
C SER A 100 11.91 -39.44 -26.19
N GLY A 101 12.44 -38.71 -25.20
CA GLY A 101 12.63 -39.22 -23.84
C GLY A 101 13.76 -40.26 -23.72
N GLY A 102 14.74 -40.21 -24.64
CA GLY A 102 15.84 -41.17 -24.73
C GLY A 102 17.10 -40.55 -25.37
N THR A 103 18.27 -41.10 -25.03
CA THR A 103 19.57 -40.57 -25.48
C THR A 103 19.78 -40.82 -26.98
N GLY A 104 19.45 -39.84 -27.82
CA GLY A 104 19.77 -39.87 -29.25
C GLY A 104 18.90 -38.99 -30.15
N ASP A 105 17.75 -38.51 -29.68
CA ASP A 105 16.82 -37.70 -30.48
C ASP A 105 16.80 -36.24 -30.00
N THR A 106 17.92 -35.54 -30.16
CA THR A 106 18.08 -34.18 -29.64
C THR A 106 18.16 -33.14 -30.74
N ALA A 107 17.35 -32.09 -30.64
CA ALA A 107 17.51 -30.88 -31.44
C ALA A 107 18.41 -29.86 -30.70
N THR A 108 19.17 -29.09 -31.46
CA THR A 108 19.93 -27.95 -30.95
C THR A 108 19.14 -26.68 -31.27
N VAL A 109 18.86 -25.86 -30.27
CA VAL A 109 18.10 -24.62 -30.40
C VAL A 109 18.97 -23.47 -29.93
N THR A 110 19.13 -22.44 -30.75
CA THR A 110 19.88 -21.23 -30.42
C THR A 110 18.93 -20.05 -30.36
N ILE A 111 18.95 -19.29 -29.26
CA ILE A 111 18.27 -18.01 -29.18
C ILE A 111 19.07 -17.00 -30.00
N SER A 112 18.49 -16.49 -31.08
CA SER A 112 19.17 -15.61 -32.05
C SER A 112 18.86 -14.12 -31.84
N ASP A 113 17.72 -13.80 -31.23
CA ASP A 113 17.32 -12.42 -30.96
C ASP A 113 16.39 -12.34 -29.74
N ILE A 114 16.56 -11.30 -28.94
CA ILE A 114 15.66 -10.87 -27.88
C ILE A 114 15.51 -9.37 -28.06
N ARG A 115 14.29 -8.86 -28.20
CA ARG A 115 14.10 -7.43 -28.51
C ARG A 115 12.88 -6.82 -27.84
N TYR A 116 13.02 -5.55 -27.53
CA TYR A 116 11.93 -4.69 -27.11
C TYR A 116 10.92 -4.51 -28.25
N ILE A 117 9.62 -4.68 -27.97
CA ILE A 117 8.54 -4.42 -28.94
C ILE A 117 7.78 -3.15 -28.59
N LYS A 118 7.20 -3.11 -27.38
CA LYS A 118 6.41 -1.98 -26.87
C LYS A 118 6.31 -2.02 -25.35
N HIS A 119 5.88 -0.92 -24.76
CA HIS A 119 5.48 -0.82 -23.37
C HIS A 119 4.10 -0.19 -23.26
N GLN A 120 3.46 -0.38 -22.11
CA GLN A 120 2.24 0.30 -21.68
C GLN A 120 2.26 0.40 -20.14
N PRO A 121 1.45 1.29 -19.54
CA PRO A 121 1.22 1.26 -18.09
C PRO A 121 0.84 -0.16 -17.65
N SER A 122 1.26 -0.55 -16.45
CA SER A 122 0.99 -1.90 -15.97
C SER A 122 -0.52 -2.15 -15.87
N GLU A 123 -0.95 -3.37 -16.21
CA GLU A 123 -2.35 -3.77 -16.06
C GLU A 123 -2.83 -3.75 -14.60
N ASP A 124 -1.90 -3.79 -13.64
CA ASP A 124 -2.22 -3.66 -12.21
C ASP A 124 -2.30 -2.21 -11.72
N HIS A 125 -2.07 -1.22 -12.59
CA HIS A 125 -2.07 0.22 -12.31
C HIS A 125 -1.10 0.66 -11.19
N ASP A 126 -0.09 -0.14 -10.84
CA ASP A 126 0.99 0.30 -9.93
C ASP A 126 1.90 1.30 -10.68
N PRO A 127 1.99 2.57 -10.23
CA PRO A 127 2.80 3.60 -10.89
C PRO A 127 4.31 3.30 -10.90
N ARG A 128 4.76 2.27 -10.19
CA ARG A 128 6.16 1.80 -10.17
C ARG A 128 6.39 0.65 -11.15
N LYS A 129 5.42 0.27 -11.96
CA LYS A 129 5.54 -0.84 -12.91
C LYS A 129 5.13 -0.44 -14.32
N ILE A 130 5.70 -1.14 -15.29
CA ILE A 130 5.32 -1.07 -16.70
C ILE A 130 5.19 -2.47 -17.28
N ASP A 131 4.26 -2.65 -18.21
CA ASP A 131 4.14 -3.89 -18.98
C ASP A 131 4.92 -3.77 -20.27
N VAL A 132 5.93 -4.63 -20.45
CA VAL A 132 6.81 -4.64 -21.61
C VAL A 132 6.55 -5.90 -22.43
N THR A 133 6.31 -5.72 -23.73
CA THR A 133 6.26 -6.82 -24.68
C THR A 133 7.66 -7.10 -25.22
N VAL A 134 8.17 -8.30 -24.97
CA VAL A 134 9.47 -8.80 -25.41
C VAL A 134 9.27 -9.81 -26.54
N GLY A 135 10.00 -9.63 -27.65
CA GLY A 135 10.04 -10.59 -28.75
C GLY A 135 11.29 -11.46 -28.65
N VAL A 136 11.13 -12.77 -28.81
CA VAL A 136 12.24 -13.74 -28.83
C VAL A 136 12.22 -14.50 -30.15
N THR A 137 13.39 -14.68 -30.76
CA THR A 137 13.56 -15.52 -31.95
C THR A 137 14.52 -16.67 -31.65
N ALA A 138 14.10 -17.89 -31.98
CA ALA A 138 14.90 -19.09 -31.82
C ALA A 138 15.15 -19.75 -33.19
N GLU A 139 16.34 -20.32 -33.36
CA GLU A 139 16.73 -21.10 -34.53
C GLU A 139 16.97 -22.55 -34.09
N SER A 140 16.34 -23.52 -34.75
CA SER A 140 16.56 -24.93 -34.46
C SER A 140 17.24 -25.67 -35.62
N ASP A 141 18.21 -26.49 -35.23
CA ASP A 141 18.87 -27.51 -36.04
C ASP A 141 18.48 -28.91 -35.52
N TYR A 142 17.99 -29.75 -36.42
CA TYR A 142 17.60 -31.13 -36.11
C TYR A 142 17.95 -32.06 -37.27
N GLU A 143 18.53 -33.21 -36.94
CA GLU A 143 18.94 -34.23 -37.89
C GLU A 143 18.48 -35.61 -37.42
N ARG A 144 17.79 -36.35 -38.29
CA ARG A 144 17.35 -37.72 -38.00
C ARG A 144 17.37 -38.58 -39.26
N PHE A 145 17.98 -39.75 -39.15
CA PHE A 145 18.07 -40.74 -40.24
C PHE A 145 18.61 -40.18 -41.57
N GLY A 146 19.55 -39.23 -41.52
CA GLY A 146 20.20 -38.62 -42.68
C GLY A 146 19.40 -37.49 -43.36
N ASP A 147 18.22 -37.15 -42.83
CA ASP A 147 17.49 -35.93 -43.19
C ASP A 147 17.79 -34.85 -42.14
N ARG A 148 18.12 -33.64 -42.62
CA ARG A 148 18.56 -32.53 -41.79
C ARG A 148 17.76 -31.28 -42.12
N VAL A 149 17.22 -30.67 -41.09
CA VAL A 149 16.60 -29.35 -41.15
C VAL A 149 17.44 -28.41 -40.31
N SER A 150 17.89 -27.31 -40.93
CA SER A 150 18.75 -26.33 -40.27
C SER A 150 18.19 -24.92 -40.35
N ASN A 151 18.55 -24.10 -39.36
CA ASN A 151 18.18 -22.69 -39.25
C ASN A 151 16.65 -22.44 -39.31
N LYS A 152 15.83 -23.33 -38.75
CA LYS A 152 14.38 -23.08 -38.67
C LYS A 152 14.11 -22.02 -37.63
N LYS A 153 13.65 -20.86 -38.11
CA LYS A 153 13.36 -19.69 -37.27
C LYS A 153 11.91 -19.67 -36.86
N ILE A 154 11.67 -19.43 -35.57
CA ILE A 154 10.37 -19.08 -35.01
C ILE A 154 10.55 -17.85 -34.13
N SER A 155 9.56 -16.97 -34.15
CA SER A 155 9.51 -15.82 -33.26
C SER A 155 8.22 -15.86 -32.45
N SER A 156 8.31 -15.49 -31.18
CA SER A 156 7.15 -15.33 -30.30
C SER A 156 7.29 -14.07 -29.47
N PHE A 157 6.20 -13.68 -28.83
CA PHE A 157 6.13 -12.50 -27.97
C PHE A 157 5.61 -12.88 -26.59
N LEU A 158 6.17 -12.26 -25.56
CA LEU A 158 5.72 -12.38 -24.18
C LEU A 158 5.55 -10.97 -23.59
N LYS A 159 4.45 -10.76 -22.89
CA LYS A 159 4.27 -9.58 -22.04
C LYS A 159 4.80 -9.90 -20.65
N VAL A 160 5.70 -9.08 -20.15
CA VAL A 160 6.23 -9.17 -18.78
C VAL A 160 6.09 -7.82 -18.09
N THR A 161 5.79 -7.85 -16.80
CA THR A 161 5.74 -6.65 -15.96
C THR A 161 7.11 -6.42 -15.35
N MET A 162 7.59 -5.18 -15.41
CA MET A 162 8.90 -4.77 -14.89
C MET A 162 8.72 -3.67 -13.85
N HIS A 163 9.51 -3.71 -12.78
CA HIS A 163 9.59 -2.61 -11.81
C HIS A 163 10.46 -1.48 -12.38
N VAL A 164 9.96 -0.25 -12.32
CA VAL A 164 10.68 0.96 -12.73
C VAL A 164 11.15 1.67 -11.46
N PRO A 165 12.44 1.61 -11.10
CA PRO A 165 12.95 2.39 -9.99
C PRO A 165 12.85 3.88 -10.36
N LYS A 166 12.21 4.67 -9.49
CA LYS A 166 12.07 6.12 -9.65
C LYS A 166 12.90 6.83 -8.60
N ASP A 167 13.52 7.93 -9.00
CA ASP A 167 14.17 8.85 -8.07
C ASP A 167 13.14 9.43 -7.09
N PHE A 168 13.62 9.76 -5.88
CA PHE A 168 12.78 10.37 -4.85
C PHE A 168 12.38 11.78 -5.26
N GLN A 169 11.11 12.12 -5.00
CA GLN A 169 10.59 13.47 -5.23
C GLN A 169 10.07 14.08 -3.92
N LEU A 170 10.53 15.28 -3.60
CA LEU A 170 10.13 15.99 -2.38
C LEU A 170 8.77 16.67 -2.58
N ASN A 171 7.67 15.95 -2.36
CA ASN A 171 6.30 16.47 -2.57
C ASN A 171 5.51 16.69 -1.27
N ALA A 172 6.04 16.24 -0.12
CA ALA A 172 5.39 16.37 1.18
C ALA A 172 6.21 17.25 2.15
N ALA A 173 5.51 17.81 3.15
CA ALA A 173 6.12 18.58 4.22
C ALA A 173 6.97 17.70 5.15
N ILE A 174 6.51 16.48 5.39
CA ILE A 174 7.16 15.52 6.28
C ILE A 174 7.26 14.15 5.62
N TYR A 175 8.46 13.59 5.59
CA TYR A 175 8.70 12.18 5.31
C TYR A 175 9.40 11.51 6.49
N THR A 176 8.85 10.40 6.96
CA THR A 176 9.48 9.58 8.00
C THR A 176 9.42 8.08 7.72
N ILE A 177 10.54 7.38 7.93
CA ILE A 177 10.58 5.91 7.95
C ILE A 177 10.06 5.39 9.29
N GLY A 178 10.53 5.95 10.40
CA GLY A 178 9.94 5.74 11.71
C GLY A 178 8.56 6.39 11.84
N ASP A 179 8.03 6.40 13.05
CA ASP A 179 6.72 7.01 13.33
C ASP A 179 6.77 8.54 13.24
N LEU A 180 5.62 9.15 12.96
CA LEU A 180 5.33 10.55 13.25
C LEU A 180 4.53 10.60 14.55
N MET A 181 5.15 11.12 15.61
CA MET A 181 4.51 11.20 16.93
C MET A 181 4.19 12.65 17.31
N VAL A 182 3.05 12.87 17.95
CA VAL A 182 2.63 14.14 18.52
C VAL A 182 2.23 13.94 19.97
N GLU A 183 2.95 14.58 20.88
CA GLU A 183 2.77 14.43 22.32
C GLU A 183 2.69 15.80 23.00
N ASN A 184 1.56 16.03 23.68
CA ASN A 184 1.36 17.16 24.58
C ASN A 184 1.68 18.54 23.94
N ILE A 185 1.25 18.74 22.69
CA ILE A 185 1.49 19.94 21.86
C ILE A 185 0.44 20.05 20.76
N ASN A 186 0.20 21.27 20.26
CA ASN A 186 -0.48 21.50 18.99
C ASN A 186 0.53 21.54 17.85
N ALA A 187 0.54 20.52 17.00
CA ALA A 187 1.32 20.44 15.79
C ALA A 187 0.47 20.86 14.58
N GLN A 188 0.98 21.79 13.76
CA GLN A 188 0.31 22.21 12.53
C GLN A 188 1.22 21.99 11.33
N VAL A 189 0.76 21.21 10.36
CA VAL A 189 1.48 20.91 9.13
C VAL A 189 0.67 21.43 7.94
N LYS A 190 1.25 22.33 7.15
CA LYS A 190 0.72 22.74 5.86
C LYS A 190 1.47 22.01 4.75
N GLY A 191 0.77 21.12 4.05
CA GLY A 191 1.33 20.15 3.11
C GLY A 191 1.14 18.71 3.58
N ASP A 192 1.53 17.77 2.71
CA ASP A 192 1.31 16.35 2.96
C ASP A 192 2.25 15.79 4.04
N VAL A 193 1.84 14.70 4.67
CA VAL A 193 2.62 13.94 5.66
C VAL A 193 2.71 12.48 5.23
N VAL A 194 3.92 11.92 5.24
CA VAL A 194 4.17 10.51 4.92
C VAL A 194 4.94 9.83 6.03
N ALA A 195 4.35 8.81 6.67
CA ALA A 195 4.98 8.03 7.73
C ALA A 195 4.88 6.52 7.46
N PHE A 196 5.99 5.84 7.20
CA PHE A 196 5.98 4.39 6.99
C PHE A 196 5.53 3.66 8.28
N GLY A 197 6.16 4.00 9.40
CA GLY A 197 5.71 3.61 10.73
C GLY A 197 6.06 2.18 11.16
N THR A 198 6.03 1.99 12.47
CA THR A 198 6.30 0.72 13.15
C THR A 198 5.21 -0.32 12.85
N SER A 199 5.61 -1.59 12.72
CA SER A 199 4.69 -2.73 12.55
C SER A 199 4.95 -3.84 13.58
N PRO A 200 4.02 -4.76 13.84
CA PRO A 200 4.34 -6.00 14.52
C PRO A 200 5.31 -6.85 13.67
N GLN A 201 6.02 -7.75 14.32
CA GLN A 201 6.87 -8.76 13.67
C GLN A 201 6.02 -9.90 13.09
N TYR A 202 4.91 -10.23 13.74
CA TYR A 202 4.06 -11.37 13.38
C TYR A 202 2.78 -10.90 12.71
N ALA A 203 2.48 -11.49 11.55
CA ALA A 203 1.31 -11.13 10.74
C ALA A 203 -0.02 -11.50 11.40
N LYS A 204 -0.03 -12.53 12.25
CA LYS A 204 -1.21 -13.04 12.98
C LYS A 204 -1.42 -12.41 14.36
N GLN A 205 -0.71 -11.33 14.66
CA GLN A 205 -0.82 -10.71 15.96
C GLN A 205 -2.11 -9.88 16.02
N VAL A 206 -3.10 -10.36 16.77
CA VAL A 206 -4.44 -9.76 16.88
C VAL A 206 -4.43 -8.39 17.56
N GLN A 207 -3.37 -8.05 18.28
CA GLN A 207 -3.21 -6.77 18.96
C GLN A 207 -2.76 -5.68 17.98
N GLN A 208 -3.71 -5.00 17.35
CA GLN A 208 -3.46 -3.94 16.38
C GLN A 208 -2.74 -2.70 16.98
N TYR A 209 -2.83 -2.50 18.30
CA TYR A 209 -2.14 -1.41 18.99
C TYR A 209 -0.60 -1.51 18.96
N TYR A 210 -0.03 -2.57 18.36
CA TYR A 210 1.40 -2.68 18.05
C TYR A 210 1.84 -1.95 16.77
N TYR A 211 0.90 -1.44 15.97
CA TYR A 211 1.25 -0.58 14.85
C TYR A 211 1.45 0.87 15.31
N GLY A 212 2.52 1.47 14.78
CA GLY A 212 2.78 2.91 14.81
C GLY A 212 2.23 3.60 13.57
N GLY A 213 2.93 4.58 13.00
CA GLY A 213 2.50 5.38 11.86
C GLY A 213 2.40 6.85 12.21
N ILE A 214 1.21 7.42 12.07
CA ILE A 214 0.90 8.79 12.54
C ILE A 214 0.15 8.65 13.86
N TYR A 215 0.75 9.13 14.95
CA TYR A 215 0.28 8.85 16.30
C TYR A 215 0.23 10.12 17.16
N ALA A 216 -0.95 10.46 17.68
CA ALA A 216 -1.12 11.49 18.70
C ALA A 216 -1.52 10.89 20.06
N LYS A 217 -0.91 11.38 21.15
CA LYS A 217 -1.22 10.95 22.52
C LYS A 217 -1.02 12.08 23.54
N ASP A 218 -1.54 11.87 24.75
CA ASP A 218 -1.37 12.74 25.92
C ASP A 218 -1.64 14.22 25.62
N GLY A 219 -2.81 14.50 25.02
CA GLY A 219 -3.21 15.85 24.64
C GLY A 219 -2.57 16.35 23.33
N GLY A 220 -1.86 15.48 22.61
CA GLY A 220 -1.33 15.81 21.30
C GLY A 220 -2.44 16.14 20.31
N HIS A 221 -2.30 17.26 19.61
CA HIS A 221 -3.21 17.67 18.54
C HIS A 221 -2.41 17.87 17.26
N LEU A 222 -2.82 17.24 16.16
CA LEU A 222 -2.19 17.36 14.85
C LEU A 222 -3.18 17.87 13.82
N SER A 223 -2.90 19.02 13.20
CA SER A 223 -3.64 19.53 12.04
C SER A 223 -2.78 19.37 10.79
N VAL A 224 -3.28 18.65 9.78
CA VAL A 224 -2.63 18.44 8.48
C VAL A 224 -3.49 19.11 7.39
N ASP A 225 -3.08 20.30 6.96
CA ASP A 225 -3.62 20.99 5.79
C ASP A 225 -3.00 20.38 4.51
N GLY A 226 -3.38 19.13 4.25
CA GLY A 226 -2.82 18.24 3.25
C GLY A 226 -3.37 16.83 3.40
N ASN A 227 -2.74 15.89 2.71
CA ASN A 227 -3.02 14.45 2.80
C ASN A 227 -2.14 13.79 3.87
N ALA A 228 -2.64 12.73 4.49
CA ALA A 228 -1.91 11.91 5.44
C ALA A 228 -1.74 10.49 4.90
N TYR A 229 -0.50 10.06 4.71
CA TYR A 229 -0.14 8.74 4.21
C TYR A 229 0.59 7.95 5.29
N SER A 230 0.10 6.76 5.61
CA SER A 230 0.81 5.85 6.51
C SER A 230 0.80 4.41 6.04
N ARG A 231 1.96 3.74 6.08
CA ARG A 231 1.97 2.28 5.96
C ARG A 231 1.64 1.62 7.30
N GLY A 232 1.68 2.34 8.42
CA GLY A 232 1.13 1.96 9.73
C GLY A 232 -0.31 2.45 9.91
N LEU A 233 -0.68 2.75 11.14
CA LEU A 233 -1.96 3.34 11.51
C LEU A 233 -1.90 4.87 11.50
N ILE A 234 -3.05 5.49 11.25
CA ILE A 234 -3.34 6.83 11.77
C ILE A 234 -4.13 6.63 13.05
N ARG A 235 -3.56 7.01 14.19
CA ARG A 235 -4.14 6.67 15.49
C ARG A 235 -4.02 7.76 16.56
N THR A 236 -4.97 7.73 17.46
CA THR A 236 -4.95 8.54 18.68
C THR A 236 -5.05 7.66 19.93
N GLY A 237 -4.41 8.11 21.00
CA GLY A 237 -4.45 7.51 22.33
C GLY A 237 -3.69 6.19 22.51
N GLU A 238 -3.43 5.87 23.78
CA GLU A 238 -2.73 4.66 24.21
C GLU A 238 -3.73 3.55 24.54
N TYR A 239 -3.48 2.32 24.05
CA TYR A 239 -4.35 1.18 24.35
C TYR A 239 -4.29 0.75 25.82
N LEU A 240 -3.09 0.77 26.43
CA LEU A 240 -2.87 0.23 27.77
C LEU A 240 -3.00 1.27 28.89
N ASN A 241 -3.07 2.55 28.55
CA ASN A 241 -3.02 3.64 29.52
C ASN A 241 -4.29 4.48 29.44
N MET A 242 -5.35 3.97 30.07
CA MET A 242 -6.64 4.68 30.20
C MET A 242 -6.57 5.93 31.10
N ASN A 243 -5.39 6.30 31.61
CA ASN A 243 -5.18 7.49 32.44
C ASN A 243 -4.53 8.65 31.67
N SER A 244 -4.68 8.70 30.35
CA SER A 244 -4.14 9.81 29.56
C SER A 244 -4.61 11.15 30.15
N LEU A 245 -3.67 12.08 30.29
CA LEU A 245 -3.86 13.35 31.02
C LEU A 245 -4.80 14.31 30.27
N ALA A 246 -4.96 14.13 28.96
CA ALA A 246 -5.82 14.92 28.10
C ALA A 246 -6.15 14.17 26.79
N PRO A 247 -7.36 14.35 26.21
CA PRO A 247 -7.73 13.73 24.94
C PRO A 247 -6.87 14.25 23.79
N SER A 248 -6.53 13.38 22.86
CA SER A 248 -5.71 13.69 21.69
C SER A 248 -6.56 13.77 20.43
N SER A 249 -6.01 14.38 19.38
CA SER A 249 -6.74 14.53 18.12
C SER A 249 -5.84 14.63 16.90
N ILE A 250 -6.33 14.12 15.77
CA ILE A 250 -5.71 14.27 14.45
C ILE A 250 -6.76 14.76 13.46
N TYR A 251 -6.55 15.94 12.89
CA TYR A 251 -7.39 16.57 11.87
C TYR A 251 -6.64 16.60 10.54
N ILE A 252 -7.18 15.93 9.52
CA ILE A 252 -6.60 15.84 8.17
C ILE A 252 -7.58 16.53 7.22
N TYR A 253 -7.15 17.56 6.51
CA TYR A 253 -8.06 18.41 5.75
C TYR A 253 -8.39 17.82 4.37
N ARG A 254 -7.51 16.94 3.85
CA ARG A 254 -7.71 16.22 2.59
C ARG A 254 -7.94 14.74 2.84
N ASP A 255 -7.20 13.88 2.14
CA ASP A 255 -7.40 12.43 2.16
C ASP A 255 -6.48 11.75 3.19
N ALA A 256 -6.97 10.67 3.79
CA ALA A 256 -6.22 9.80 4.68
C ALA A 256 -6.03 8.42 4.01
N ILE A 257 -4.78 7.99 3.83
CA ILE A 257 -4.44 6.69 3.25
C ILE A 257 -3.57 5.95 4.25
N ALA A 258 -4.08 4.89 4.86
CA ALA A 258 -3.42 4.20 5.96
C ALA A 258 -3.50 2.67 5.85
N ASN A 259 -2.72 1.93 6.64
CA ASN A 259 -3.06 0.53 6.90
C ASN A 259 -4.44 0.48 7.55
N GLY A 260 -4.59 1.15 8.69
CA GLY A 260 -5.87 1.34 9.36
C GLY A 260 -5.96 2.72 9.99
N ILE A 261 -7.17 3.15 10.32
CA ILE A 261 -7.42 4.39 11.06
C ILE A 261 -8.12 4.00 12.34
N GLN A 262 -7.48 4.27 13.49
CA GLN A 262 -7.92 3.68 14.74
C GLN A 262 -7.84 4.63 15.93
N VAL A 263 -8.85 4.56 16.79
CA VAL A 263 -8.88 5.35 18.02
C VAL A 263 -8.82 4.45 19.23
N PHE A 264 -7.89 4.74 20.14
CA PHE A 264 -7.73 4.11 21.44
C PHE A 264 -7.92 5.16 22.53
N GLY A 265 -8.41 4.78 23.72
CA GLY A 265 -8.56 5.71 24.85
C GLY A 265 -9.93 6.39 24.91
N THR A 266 -10.03 7.53 25.61
CA THR A 266 -11.32 8.18 25.91
C THR A 266 -11.38 9.61 25.37
N LYS A 267 -12.47 9.99 24.68
CA LYS A 267 -12.67 11.31 24.05
C LYS A 267 -11.68 11.66 22.94
N GLU A 268 -11.17 10.63 22.30
CA GLU A 268 -10.14 10.70 21.29
C GLU A 268 -10.77 10.92 19.91
N ARG A 269 -10.10 11.67 19.04
CA ARG A 269 -10.72 12.16 17.79
C ARG A 269 -9.81 12.04 16.58
N ILE A 270 -10.33 11.46 15.51
CA ILE A 270 -9.71 11.54 14.18
C ILE A 270 -10.73 12.09 13.20
N VAL A 271 -10.36 13.14 12.46
CA VAL A 271 -11.20 13.77 11.45
C VAL A 271 -10.49 13.77 10.10
N VAL A 272 -11.19 13.33 9.05
CA VAL A 272 -10.73 13.35 7.66
C VAL A 272 -11.67 14.23 6.83
N GLY A 273 -11.11 15.25 6.21
CA GLY A 273 -11.83 16.32 5.53
C GLY A 273 -12.35 15.93 4.15
N ARG A 274 -11.67 15.00 3.48
CA ARG A 274 -12.12 14.37 2.24
C ARG A 274 -12.29 12.86 2.45
N ASN A 275 -11.55 12.01 1.76
CA ASN A 275 -11.79 10.58 1.73
C ASN A 275 -10.78 9.81 2.59
N ALA A 276 -11.20 8.63 3.07
CA ALA A 276 -10.34 7.71 3.79
C ALA A 276 -10.20 6.38 3.05
N TYR A 277 -8.97 5.89 2.95
CA TYR A 277 -8.59 4.64 2.29
C TYR A 277 -7.79 3.79 3.27
N THR A 278 -8.25 2.58 3.52
CA THR A 278 -7.60 1.66 4.45
C THR A 278 -7.27 0.33 3.78
N PHE A 279 -6.16 -0.27 4.21
CA PHE A 279 -5.71 -1.61 3.78
C PHE A 279 -6.12 -2.70 4.78
N ASP A 280 -6.60 -2.27 5.94
CA ASP A 280 -7.03 -3.01 7.11
C ASP A 280 -8.27 -2.26 7.66
N ASP A 281 -8.65 -2.49 8.90
CA ASP A 281 -9.88 -1.93 9.46
C ASP A 281 -9.83 -0.41 9.73
N LEU A 282 -10.99 0.22 9.56
CA LEU A 282 -11.37 1.48 10.22
C LEU A 282 -11.96 1.12 11.58
N GLU A 283 -11.24 1.37 12.68
CA GLU A 283 -11.61 0.81 13.98
C GLU A 283 -11.73 1.80 15.14
N MET A 284 -12.87 1.77 15.80
CA MET A 284 -13.16 2.50 17.03
C MET A 284 -13.03 1.56 18.22
N ASN A 285 -11.89 1.64 18.91
CA ASN A 285 -11.67 0.92 20.17
C ASN A 285 -12.00 1.79 21.38
N GLY A 286 -11.87 3.11 21.29
CA GLY A 286 -11.98 4.04 22.42
C GLY A 286 -13.40 4.35 22.92
N GLU A 287 -13.52 4.82 24.16
CA GLU A 287 -14.77 5.30 24.78
C GLU A 287 -15.04 6.77 24.47
N ASP A 288 -16.30 7.19 24.35
CA ASP A 288 -16.71 8.58 24.09
C ASP A 288 -15.94 9.24 22.92
N SER A 289 -15.49 8.43 21.97
CA SER A 289 -14.51 8.79 20.94
C SER A 289 -15.15 8.83 19.57
N VAL A 290 -14.52 9.54 18.63
CA VAL A 290 -15.08 9.74 17.29
C VAL A 290 -14.03 9.61 16.20
N ILE A 291 -14.34 8.80 15.19
CA ILE A 291 -13.69 8.88 13.87
C ILE A 291 -14.71 9.48 12.91
N ALA A 292 -14.39 10.61 12.28
CA ALA A 292 -15.29 11.31 11.38
C ALA A 292 -14.66 11.54 10.01
N ILE A 293 -15.31 11.06 8.96
CA ILE A 293 -14.88 11.18 7.57
C ILE A 293 -15.95 12.01 6.85
N ASN A 294 -15.58 13.21 6.43
CA ASN A 294 -16.49 14.14 5.77
C ASN A 294 -16.75 13.75 4.30
N GLY A 295 -15.83 13.05 3.66
CA GLY A 295 -16.02 12.44 2.33
C GLY A 295 -16.34 10.95 2.40
N SER A 296 -15.83 10.19 1.44
CA SER A 296 -16.12 8.75 1.30
C SER A 296 -15.11 7.89 2.04
N TYR A 297 -15.52 6.67 2.41
CA TYR A 297 -14.64 5.63 2.94
C TYR A 297 -14.51 4.49 1.94
N LEU A 298 -13.28 4.02 1.75
CA LEU A 298 -12.95 2.88 0.90
C LEU A 298 -12.05 1.91 1.68
N GLY A 299 -12.63 0.79 2.12
CA GLY A 299 -11.87 -0.36 2.59
C GLY A 299 -11.45 -1.21 1.40
N LEU A 300 -10.14 -1.32 1.14
CA LEU A 300 -9.63 -1.76 -0.16
C LEU A 300 -9.32 -3.26 -0.26
N THR A 301 -9.13 -3.94 0.87
CA THR A 301 -8.67 -5.33 0.92
C THR A 301 -9.82 -6.29 1.27
N ASN A 302 -9.85 -7.43 0.58
CA ASN A 302 -10.72 -8.56 0.90
C ASN A 302 -10.06 -9.85 0.40
N GLU A 303 -9.11 -10.38 1.17
CA GLU A 303 -8.60 -11.72 0.90
C GLU A 303 -9.60 -12.74 1.47
N LYS A 304 -10.27 -13.49 0.59
CA LYS A 304 -11.19 -14.58 0.98
C LYS A 304 -10.55 -15.60 1.94
N ASP A 305 -9.23 -15.78 1.83
CA ASP A 305 -8.40 -16.62 2.69
C ASP A 305 -7.51 -15.77 3.62
N ALA A 306 -7.97 -14.58 4.06
CA ALA A 306 -7.20 -13.68 4.93
C ALA A 306 -6.61 -14.47 6.11
N LYS A 307 -5.29 -14.56 6.13
CA LYS A 307 -4.49 -15.24 7.16
C LYS A 307 -3.79 -14.25 8.09
N ALA A 308 -3.84 -12.96 7.77
CA ALA A 308 -3.26 -11.86 8.51
C ALA A 308 -4.26 -10.70 8.61
N HIS A 309 -4.04 -9.80 9.57
CA HIS A 309 -4.98 -8.73 9.91
C HIS A 309 -5.18 -7.72 8.77
N ASP A 310 -4.11 -7.29 8.11
CA ASP A 310 -4.11 -6.30 7.02
C ASP A 310 -4.50 -6.87 5.64
N GLN A 311 -5.26 -7.98 5.65
CA GLN A 311 -5.78 -8.65 4.45
C GLN A 311 -7.31 -8.52 4.33
N SER A 312 -7.98 -7.83 5.27
CA SER A 312 -9.40 -7.51 5.26
C SER A 312 -9.59 -6.08 5.74
N SER A 313 -10.39 -5.27 5.04
CA SER A 313 -10.67 -3.88 5.42
C SER A 313 -12.16 -3.65 5.65
N ALA A 314 -12.56 -3.76 6.91
CA ALA A 314 -13.92 -3.56 7.41
C ALA A 314 -14.07 -2.23 8.16
N ILE A 315 -15.28 -1.95 8.63
CA ILE A 315 -15.54 -0.91 9.64
C ILE A 315 -15.88 -1.61 10.96
N VAL A 316 -15.16 -1.27 12.02
CA VAL A 316 -15.28 -1.95 13.32
C VAL A 316 -15.47 -0.95 14.44
N ASN A 317 -16.55 -1.08 15.21
CA ASN A 317 -16.75 -0.26 16.42
C ASN A 317 -16.77 -1.12 17.68
N SER A 318 -15.59 -1.59 18.07
CA SER A 318 -15.38 -2.52 19.17
C SER A 318 -15.46 -1.87 20.56
N ALA A 319 -15.66 -0.55 20.67
CA ALA A 319 -15.74 0.17 21.96
C ALA A 319 -16.72 -0.47 22.95
N ILE A 320 -17.94 -0.81 22.52
CA ILE A 320 -18.95 -1.44 23.39
C ILE A 320 -18.45 -2.78 23.94
N ILE A 321 -17.66 -3.51 23.15
CA ILE A 321 -17.11 -4.82 23.53
C ILE A 321 -15.97 -4.66 24.53
N HIS A 322 -15.03 -3.78 24.24
CA HIS A 322 -13.85 -3.56 25.09
C HIS A 322 -14.24 -3.03 26.47
N TYR A 323 -15.36 -2.32 26.56
CA TYR A 323 -15.79 -1.61 27.77
C TYR A 323 -17.14 -2.08 28.31
N ALA A 324 -17.57 -3.29 27.93
CA ALA A 324 -18.76 -3.97 28.45
C ALA A 324 -20.04 -3.10 28.42
N GLY A 325 -20.21 -2.28 27.39
CA GLY A 325 -21.38 -1.41 27.21
C GLY A 325 -21.49 -0.29 28.24
N SER A 326 -20.37 0.23 28.74
CA SER A 326 -20.33 1.46 29.56
C SER A 326 -21.07 2.61 28.87
N GLU A 327 -21.59 3.58 29.64
CA GLU A 327 -22.29 4.73 29.06
C GLU A 327 -21.44 5.49 28.02
N ASP A 328 -20.13 5.58 28.26
CA ASP A 328 -19.19 6.29 27.39
C ASP A 328 -18.82 5.47 26.14
N SER A 329 -18.65 4.15 26.24
CA SER A 329 -18.50 3.29 25.05
C SER A 329 -19.72 3.34 24.13
N MET A 330 -20.91 3.47 24.70
CA MET A 330 -22.17 3.63 23.96
C MET A 330 -22.29 4.99 23.27
N LYS A 331 -21.39 5.95 23.53
CA LYS A 331 -21.28 7.24 22.83
C LYS A 331 -20.24 7.25 21.72
N SER A 332 -19.41 6.21 21.58
CA SER A 332 -18.39 6.16 20.54
C SER A 332 -19.00 6.02 19.15
N ARG A 333 -18.49 6.77 18.16
CA ARG A 333 -19.07 6.83 16.81
C ARG A 333 -18.04 6.79 15.70
N ILE A 334 -18.39 6.07 14.64
CA ILE A 334 -17.77 6.25 13.31
C ILE A 334 -18.78 7.00 12.44
N VAL A 335 -18.35 8.14 11.88
CA VAL A 335 -19.19 9.03 11.06
C VAL A 335 -18.62 9.09 9.64
N ILE A 336 -19.44 8.85 8.62
CA ILE A 336 -19.02 8.94 7.21
C ILE A 336 -20.10 9.65 6.41
N ASN A 337 -19.81 10.80 5.79
CA ASN A 337 -20.82 11.56 5.04
C ASN A 337 -20.85 11.27 3.53
N GLY A 338 -19.83 10.62 2.98
CA GLY A 338 -19.77 10.19 1.57
C GLY A 338 -20.19 8.74 1.35
N ASP A 339 -19.75 8.17 0.23
CA ASP A 339 -20.01 6.76 -0.09
C ASP A 339 -19.26 5.85 0.90
N VAL A 340 -19.92 4.75 1.32
CA VAL A 340 -19.34 3.75 2.22
C VAL A 340 -19.06 2.49 1.42
N ILE A 341 -17.81 2.28 1.02
CA ILE A 341 -17.38 1.14 0.21
C ILE A 341 -16.50 0.25 1.07
N ILE A 342 -16.98 -0.95 1.38
CA ILE A 342 -16.32 -1.90 2.27
C ILE A 342 -16.08 -3.18 1.50
N ASN A 343 -14.81 -3.53 1.32
CA ASN A 343 -14.44 -4.78 0.67
C ASN A 343 -14.29 -5.92 1.68
N GLY A 344 -13.73 -5.66 2.86
CA GLY A 344 -13.51 -6.69 3.88
C GLY A 344 -14.71 -6.88 4.81
N GLY A 345 -14.54 -7.77 5.77
CA GLY A 345 -15.52 -8.03 6.82
C GLY A 345 -14.87 -8.46 8.12
N THR A 346 -15.66 -8.42 9.19
CA THR A 346 -15.25 -8.82 10.55
C THR A 346 -15.37 -10.32 10.75
N PHE A 347 -14.50 -10.90 11.60
CA PHE A 347 -14.47 -12.35 11.84
C PHE A 347 -15.19 -12.73 13.14
N ASN A 348 -15.80 -13.92 13.14
CA ASN A 348 -16.32 -14.51 14.37
C ASN A 348 -15.16 -15.06 15.22
N VAL A 349 -15.23 -14.85 16.55
CA VAL A 349 -14.26 -15.37 17.53
C VAL A 349 -14.90 -16.53 18.28
N ASP A 350 -14.16 -17.62 18.51
CA ASP A 350 -14.70 -18.72 19.30
C ASP A 350 -14.95 -18.33 20.76
N SER A 351 -15.60 -19.21 21.52
CA SER A 351 -15.91 -19.00 22.94
C SER A 351 -14.67 -18.79 23.83
N ASP A 352 -13.48 -19.16 23.35
CA ASP A 352 -12.20 -18.99 24.04
C ASP A 352 -11.43 -17.74 23.56
N GLY A 353 -12.01 -16.95 22.65
CA GLY A 353 -11.42 -15.74 22.08
C GLY A 353 -10.34 -16.01 21.02
N ASN A 354 -10.23 -17.24 20.52
CA ASN A 354 -9.29 -17.57 19.46
C ASN A 354 -9.95 -17.34 18.08
N PRO A 355 -9.22 -16.74 17.13
CA PRO A 355 -9.62 -16.78 15.72
C PRO A 355 -9.48 -18.24 15.26
N THR A 356 -10.61 -18.93 15.04
CA THR A 356 -10.53 -20.27 14.45
C THR A 356 -10.26 -20.12 12.96
N ASN A 357 -9.44 -21.00 12.40
CA ASN A 357 -8.96 -20.94 11.00
C ASN A 357 -10.08 -21.13 9.93
N LEU A 358 -11.36 -21.03 10.30
CA LEU A 358 -12.51 -21.49 9.51
C LEU A 358 -13.78 -20.64 9.66
N LEU A 359 -13.74 -19.46 10.29
CA LEU A 359 -14.95 -18.64 10.44
C LEU A 359 -15.03 -17.57 9.33
N GLU A 360 -16.13 -17.63 8.59
CA GLU A 360 -16.49 -16.66 7.54
C GLU A 360 -16.65 -15.25 8.12
N GLN A 361 -16.44 -14.24 7.28
CA GLN A 361 -16.72 -12.84 7.62
C GLN A 361 -18.22 -12.69 7.93
N ILE A 362 -18.57 -11.96 8.99
CA ILE A 362 -19.93 -11.85 9.50
C ILE A 362 -20.56 -10.47 9.28
N GLU A 363 -19.85 -9.36 9.51
CA GLU A 363 -20.37 -7.99 9.34
C GLU A 363 -19.32 -7.13 8.63
N ASP A 364 -19.70 -6.37 7.59
CA ASP A 364 -18.78 -5.48 6.87
C ASP A 364 -18.60 -4.15 7.62
N ALA A 365 -19.69 -3.65 8.21
CA ALA A 365 -19.65 -2.58 9.21
C ALA A 365 -20.27 -3.09 10.50
N SER A 366 -19.42 -3.36 11.47
CA SER A 366 -19.80 -4.13 12.65
C SER A 366 -20.30 -3.31 13.83
N VAL A 367 -20.92 -4.09 14.74
CA VAL A 367 -21.53 -3.77 16.03
C VAL A 367 -23.01 -3.43 15.92
N LEU A 368 -23.70 -4.33 15.22
CA LEU A 368 -25.13 -4.53 15.40
C LEU A 368 -25.41 -5.02 16.82
N VAL A 369 -26.31 -4.34 17.52
CA VAL A 369 -26.73 -4.74 18.88
C VAL A 369 -28.16 -5.23 18.91
N SER A 370 -28.40 -6.22 19.78
CA SER A 370 -29.72 -6.79 20.04
C SER A 370 -30.37 -6.11 21.26
N GLY A 371 -31.63 -5.70 21.12
CA GLY A 371 -32.47 -5.26 22.24
C GLY A 371 -31.95 -4.06 23.04
N SER A 372 -32.38 -3.94 24.30
CA SER A 372 -32.09 -2.80 25.20
C SER A 372 -30.77 -2.92 25.96
N LEU A 373 -30.02 -4.01 25.80
CA LEU A 373 -28.85 -4.35 26.61
C LEU A 373 -27.52 -4.10 25.89
N GLY A 374 -27.54 -3.57 24.66
CA GLY A 374 -26.31 -3.19 23.93
C GLY A 374 -25.36 -4.36 23.65
N THR A 375 -25.83 -5.60 23.73
CA THR A 375 -24.97 -6.77 23.47
C THR A 375 -24.75 -6.91 21.96
N PRO A 376 -23.49 -6.99 21.49
CA PRO A 376 -23.20 -7.21 20.08
C PRO A 376 -23.78 -8.55 19.63
N MET A 377 -24.53 -8.51 18.54
CA MET A 377 -25.31 -9.66 18.09
C MET A 377 -24.46 -10.86 17.74
N TYR A 378 -23.29 -10.67 17.13
CA TYR A 378 -22.42 -11.79 16.75
C TYR A 378 -21.96 -12.66 17.93
N LYS A 379 -21.98 -12.14 19.17
CA LYS A 379 -21.69 -12.94 20.37
C LYS A 379 -22.84 -13.84 20.81
N GLU A 380 -24.05 -13.60 20.32
CA GLU A 380 -25.25 -14.36 20.68
C GLU A 380 -25.47 -15.61 19.82
N TYR A 381 -24.81 -15.69 18.65
CA TYR A 381 -24.97 -16.77 17.68
C TYR A 381 -23.63 -17.47 17.47
N LEU A 382 -23.43 -18.60 18.18
CA LEU A 382 -22.35 -19.54 17.88
C LEU A 382 -22.81 -20.37 16.68
N ASP A 383 -22.32 -20.03 15.49
CA ASP A 383 -22.64 -20.81 14.28
C ASP A 383 -22.02 -22.23 14.43
N GLU A 384 -22.88 -23.26 14.53
CA GLU A 384 -22.42 -24.66 14.58
C GLU A 384 -21.78 -25.02 13.23
N ILE A 385 -20.46 -25.22 13.22
CA ILE A 385 -19.68 -25.63 12.05
C ILE A 385 -20.16 -27.02 11.58
N ASN A 386 -20.87 -27.08 10.47
CA ASN A 386 -21.18 -28.33 9.78
C ASN A 386 -20.22 -28.52 8.59
N ASN A 387 -19.30 -29.48 8.67
CA ASN A 387 -18.37 -29.86 7.60
C ASN A 387 -17.44 -28.74 7.05
N GLY A 388 -17.09 -27.74 7.87
CA GLY A 388 -16.02 -26.78 7.55
C GLY A 388 -16.37 -25.69 6.54
N VAL A 389 -17.66 -25.52 6.21
CA VAL A 389 -18.21 -24.40 5.42
C VAL A 389 -19.51 -23.97 6.10
N ILE A 390 -19.65 -22.71 6.50
CA ILE A 390 -20.91 -22.20 7.04
C ILE A 390 -21.64 -21.54 5.88
N ASP A 391 -22.50 -22.28 5.18
CA ASP A 391 -23.31 -21.63 4.15
C ASP A 391 -24.11 -20.45 4.78
N PRO A 392 -23.95 -19.19 4.35
CA PRO A 392 -24.63 -18.03 4.95
C PRO A 392 -26.16 -18.13 4.84
N ARG A 393 -26.67 -19.06 4.02
CA ARG A 393 -28.11 -19.42 3.94
C ARG A 393 -28.57 -20.31 5.10
N VAL A 394 -27.64 -20.84 5.90
CA VAL A 394 -27.86 -21.67 7.10
C VAL A 394 -27.21 -21.12 8.36
N SER A 395 -26.44 -20.01 8.30
CA SER A 395 -25.95 -19.30 9.50
C SER A 395 -27.13 -18.89 10.38
N PRO A 396 -27.20 -19.38 11.64
CA PRO A 396 -28.18 -18.94 12.63
C PRO A 396 -28.22 -17.43 12.83
N TYR A 397 -27.06 -16.76 12.79
CA TYR A 397 -26.94 -15.31 12.86
C TYR A 397 -27.71 -14.62 11.73
N HIS A 398 -27.36 -14.91 10.48
CA HIS A 398 -28.00 -14.28 9.32
C HIS A 398 -29.49 -14.64 9.24
N SER A 399 -29.84 -15.89 9.52
CA SER A 399 -31.24 -16.35 9.55
C SER A 399 -32.08 -15.58 10.57
N TRP A 400 -31.51 -15.31 11.76
CA TRP A 400 -32.16 -14.45 12.76
C TRP A 400 -32.26 -13.01 12.27
N LEU A 401 -31.17 -12.45 11.72
CA LEU A 401 -31.10 -11.07 11.25
C LEU A 401 -32.18 -10.80 10.21
N TYR A 402 -32.33 -11.69 9.23
CA TYR A 402 -33.38 -11.61 8.21
C TYR A 402 -34.79 -11.74 8.79
N GLY A 403 -34.99 -12.63 9.77
CA GLY A 403 -36.29 -12.86 10.40
C GLY A 403 -36.71 -11.77 11.40
N LYS A 404 -35.76 -11.04 11.98
CA LYS A 404 -35.94 -10.13 13.13
C LYS A 404 -35.22 -8.80 12.99
N LYS A 405 -34.95 -8.35 11.76
CA LYS A 405 -34.22 -7.09 11.45
C LYS A 405 -34.69 -5.85 12.22
N SER A 406 -35.99 -5.76 12.57
CA SER A 406 -36.55 -4.64 13.33
C SER A 406 -36.09 -4.58 14.79
N LEU A 407 -35.44 -5.62 15.29
CA LEU A 407 -34.92 -5.73 16.66
C LEU A 407 -33.42 -5.42 16.77
N ALA A 408 -32.76 -5.21 15.64
CA ALA A 408 -31.33 -4.96 15.56
C ALA A 408 -31.08 -3.49 15.24
N THR A 409 -30.07 -2.92 15.90
CA THR A 409 -29.76 -1.49 15.77
C THR A 409 -28.27 -1.30 15.49
N GLY A 410 -27.96 -0.46 14.50
CA GLY A 410 -26.60 -0.03 14.17
C GLY A 410 -26.34 1.40 14.60
N PHE A 411 -26.52 1.72 15.88
CA PHE A 411 -26.41 3.11 16.36
C PHE A 411 -24.97 3.63 16.41
N VAL A 412 -23.98 2.73 16.45
CA VAL A 412 -22.54 3.01 16.58
C VAL A 412 -21.91 3.68 15.35
N ASN A 413 -22.59 3.59 14.21
CA ASN A 413 -22.15 4.11 12.93
C ASN A 413 -23.19 5.12 12.41
N LEU A 414 -22.74 6.31 11.99
CA LEU A 414 -23.59 7.37 11.46
C LEU A 414 -23.16 7.71 10.04
N PHE A 415 -23.90 7.19 9.06
CA PHE A 415 -23.55 7.31 7.65
C PHE A 415 -24.54 8.23 6.91
N GLN A 416 -23.99 9.20 6.19
CA GLN A 416 -24.71 10.13 5.32
C GLN A 416 -25.80 10.91 6.06
N ARG A 417 -25.45 11.41 7.25
CA ARG A 417 -26.34 12.19 8.13
C ARG A 417 -26.12 13.69 8.07
N TRP A 418 -24.94 14.13 7.65
CA TRP A 418 -24.63 15.53 7.41
C TRP A 418 -24.26 15.76 5.96
N MET A 419 -24.52 16.99 5.49
CA MET A 419 -23.98 17.42 4.21
C MET A 419 -22.46 17.56 4.33
N GLN A 420 -21.75 17.13 3.28
CA GLN A 420 -20.31 17.34 3.21
C GLN A 420 -20.01 18.84 3.16
N ARG A 421 -18.96 19.26 3.88
CA ARG A 421 -18.55 20.67 3.95
C ARG A 421 -17.07 20.83 3.64
N ALA A 422 -16.66 21.99 3.12
CA ALA A 422 -15.25 22.32 3.04
C ALA A 422 -14.78 22.85 4.40
N PHE A 423 -13.64 22.38 4.89
CA PHE A 423 -13.01 22.90 6.10
C PHE A 423 -11.94 23.92 5.73
N ILE A 424 -11.96 25.09 6.35
CA ILE A 424 -10.95 26.14 6.16
C ILE A 424 -9.88 26.04 7.26
N ASP A 425 -10.31 25.75 8.49
CA ASP A 425 -9.46 25.61 9.66
C ASP A 425 -10.06 24.63 10.69
N ASP A 426 -9.37 24.47 11.82
CA ASP A 426 -9.78 23.56 12.90
C ASP A 426 -11.09 24.02 13.57
N ASN A 427 -11.45 25.31 13.49
CA ASN A 427 -12.71 25.80 14.05
C ASN A 427 -13.91 25.24 13.27
N ASP A 428 -13.82 25.16 11.95
CA ASP A 428 -14.88 24.56 11.13
C ASP A 428 -15.08 23.07 11.46
N ILE A 429 -13.97 22.36 11.70
CA ILE A 429 -13.98 20.96 12.13
C ILE A 429 -14.62 20.86 13.53
N ASP A 430 -14.20 21.69 14.48
CA ASP A 430 -14.73 21.68 15.84
C ASP A 430 -16.22 22.00 15.90
N LEU A 431 -16.71 22.90 15.04
CA LEU A 431 -18.14 23.17 14.90
C LEU A 431 -18.91 21.96 14.38
N TRP A 432 -18.32 21.19 13.45
CA TRP A 432 -18.92 19.93 13.02
C TRP A 432 -18.90 18.88 14.13
N MET A 433 -17.78 18.74 14.83
CA MET A 433 -17.63 17.81 15.95
C MET A 433 -18.64 18.08 17.06
N GLN A 434 -18.94 19.36 17.34
CA GLN A 434 -20.01 19.74 18.27
C GLN A 434 -21.39 19.23 17.82
N GLN A 435 -21.70 19.25 16.52
CA GLN A 435 -22.96 18.69 16.00
C GLN A 435 -23.00 17.17 16.14
N ILE A 436 -21.89 16.48 15.90
CA ILE A 436 -21.77 15.03 16.11
C ILE A 436 -21.94 14.70 17.59
N ASP A 437 -21.30 15.47 18.48
CA ASP A 437 -21.40 15.31 19.94
C ASP A 437 -22.85 15.49 20.44
N LEU A 438 -23.61 16.42 19.86
CA LEU A 438 -25.04 16.60 20.16
C LEU A 438 -25.90 15.43 19.65
N ALA A 439 -25.52 14.83 18.52
CA ALA A 439 -26.27 13.74 17.91
C ALA A 439 -26.05 12.38 18.60
N ARG A 440 -24.84 12.13 19.12
CA ARG A 440 -24.47 10.81 19.68
C ARG A 440 -24.96 10.65 21.12
N GLY A 441 -26.04 9.91 21.29
CA GLY A 441 -26.56 9.52 22.61
C GLY A 441 -25.99 8.19 23.11
N SER A 442 -26.35 7.81 24.33
CA SER A 442 -26.02 6.49 24.87
C SER A 442 -27.00 5.45 24.31
N GLY A 443 -26.56 4.66 23.33
CA GLY A 443 -27.33 3.57 22.72
C GLY A 443 -28.42 4.00 21.73
N THR A 444 -28.57 5.31 21.47
CA THR A 444 -29.48 5.87 20.48
C THR A 444 -28.90 7.17 19.93
N ASN A 445 -29.32 7.60 18.74
CA ASN A 445 -28.90 8.88 18.17
C ASN A 445 -30.05 9.88 18.10
N ASP A 446 -29.74 11.16 18.30
CA ASP A 446 -30.72 12.25 18.15
C ASP A 446 -30.83 12.68 16.70
N SER A 447 -31.88 12.19 16.04
CA SER A 447 -32.17 12.51 14.65
C SER A 447 -32.45 13.99 14.35
N THR A 448 -32.70 14.82 15.36
CA THR A 448 -32.91 16.26 15.17
C THR A 448 -31.61 17.02 14.84
N CYS A 449 -30.46 16.39 15.07
CA CYS A 449 -29.14 16.95 14.80
C CYS A 449 -28.64 16.66 13.37
N PHE A 450 -29.40 15.90 12.56
CA PHE A 450 -29.00 15.50 11.21
C PHE A 450 -29.47 16.52 10.16
N ASP A 451 -28.62 16.80 9.17
CA ASP A 451 -28.99 17.60 8.00
C ASP A 451 -29.82 16.76 7.01
N ILE A 452 -29.56 15.46 6.97
CA ILE A 452 -30.11 14.52 5.99
C ILE A 452 -30.84 13.39 6.70
N ASN A 453 -32.07 13.15 6.27
CA ASN A 453 -32.84 11.98 6.69
C ASN A 453 -33.19 11.12 5.48
N THR A 454 -32.25 10.27 5.08
CA THR A 454 -32.44 9.31 3.97
C THR A 454 -32.73 7.90 4.52
N PRO A 455 -33.68 7.16 3.91
CA PRO A 455 -33.90 5.75 4.23
C PRO A 455 -32.83 4.83 3.65
N ALA A 456 -31.91 5.34 2.83
CA ALA A 456 -30.90 4.59 2.09
C ALA A 456 -29.51 5.24 2.23
N ILE A 457 -28.45 4.45 2.15
CA ILE A 457 -27.05 4.95 2.07
C ILE A 457 -26.47 4.64 0.69
N SER A 458 -25.57 5.44 0.16
CA SER A 458 -24.82 5.07 -1.05
C SER A 458 -23.49 4.38 -0.72
N GLY A 459 -23.11 3.35 -1.47
CA GLY A 459 -21.91 2.57 -1.15
C GLY A 459 -21.87 1.16 -1.72
N PHE A 460 -20.99 0.34 -1.14
CA PHE A 460 -20.86 -1.09 -1.44
C PHE A 460 -20.50 -1.90 -0.17
N CYS A 461 -21.10 -3.07 -0.02
CA CYS A 461 -20.78 -4.07 1.00
C CYS A 461 -21.13 -5.46 0.45
N HIS A 462 -20.45 -6.50 0.93
CA HIS A 462 -20.72 -7.90 0.62
C HIS A 462 -21.92 -8.44 1.37
N TYR A 463 -22.04 -8.10 2.66
CA TYR A 463 -23.04 -8.61 3.61
C TYR A 463 -23.98 -7.46 4.03
N GLU A 464 -23.88 -7.02 5.28
CA GLU A 464 -24.71 -5.97 5.86
C GLU A 464 -23.91 -4.84 6.50
N ILE A 465 -24.57 -3.69 6.61
CA ILE A 465 -24.09 -2.52 7.32
C ILE A 465 -25.04 -2.20 8.47
N GLY A 466 -24.54 -2.24 9.71
CA GLY A 466 -25.19 -1.61 10.84
C GLY A 466 -24.88 -0.12 10.88
N ALA A 467 -25.87 0.73 10.64
CA ALA A 467 -25.70 2.19 10.73
C ALA A 467 -27.02 2.89 11.03
N ASN A 468 -26.95 4.14 11.49
CA ASN A 468 -28.10 5.04 11.61
C ASN A 468 -29.31 4.43 12.33
N ASP A 469 -29.04 3.74 13.44
CA ASP A 469 -30.02 3.06 14.29
C ASP A 469 -30.78 1.93 13.58
N ARG A 470 -30.26 1.39 12.47
CA ARG A 470 -30.88 0.33 11.66
C ARG A 470 -29.84 -0.53 10.93
N ILE A 471 -30.32 -1.44 10.09
CA ILE A 471 -29.50 -2.30 9.22
C ILE A 471 -29.78 -1.98 7.76
N TYR A 472 -28.72 -1.98 6.96
CA TYR A 472 -28.74 -1.84 5.51
C TYR A 472 -28.25 -3.14 4.87
N PHE A 473 -28.93 -3.59 3.83
CA PHE A 473 -28.53 -4.74 3.02
C PHE A 473 -28.24 -4.28 1.59
N MET A 474 -27.25 -4.90 0.94
CA MET A 474 -26.99 -4.64 -0.47
C MET A 474 -28.14 -5.17 -1.34
N ASN A 475 -28.70 -4.29 -2.17
CA ASN A 475 -29.79 -4.61 -3.09
C ASN A 475 -29.26 -5.21 -4.40
N ARG A 476 -29.12 -6.54 -4.46
CA ARG A 476 -28.61 -7.25 -5.65
C ARG A 476 -29.67 -7.53 -6.75
N SER A 477 -30.95 -7.22 -6.50
CA SER A 477 -32.10 -7.64 -7.33
C SER A 477 -33.31 -6.69 -7.28
N ARG A 478 -33.30 -5.51 -7.94
CA ARG A 478 -34.51 -4.66 -7.93
C ARG A 478 -35.59 -5.16 -8.91
N TYR A 479 -36.73 -5.67 -8.41
CA TYR A 479 -38.11 -5.36 -8.85
C TYR A 479 -39.19 -6.12 -8.04
N ASN A 480 -39.64 -5.53 -6.93
CA ASN A 480 -41.06 -5.30 -6.65
C ASN A 480 -41.18 -4.24 -5.54
N ALA A 481 -41.58 -3.04 -5.95
CA ALA A 481 -41.54 -1.80 -5.19
C ALA A 481 -42.59 -1.70 -4.05
N SER A 482 -43.08 -2.82 -3.52
CA SER A 482 -44.05 -2.84 -2.42
C SER A 482 -43.51 -3.38 -1.10
N ASP A 483 -42.32 -4.00 -1.07
CA ASP A 483 -41.79 -4.67 0.14
C ASP A 483 -40.31 -4.37 0.46
N MET A 484 -39.69 -3.34 -0.14
CA MET A 484 -38.26 -3.05 0.02
C MET A 484 -38.01 -1.84 0.94
N GLU A 485 -37.64 -2.11 2.20
CA GLU A 485 -37.16 -1.11 3.16
C GLU A 485 -35.62 -1.18 3.29
N VAL A 486 -34.99 -0.01 3.16
CA VAL A 486 -33.58 0.36 3.47
C VAL A 486 -32.53 -0.15 2.47
N GLU A 487 -32.24 0.67 1.44
CA GLU A 487 -31.41 0.30 0.29
C GLU A 487 -30.00 0.86 0.36
N ILE A 488 -29.01 0.15 -0.19
CA ILE A 488 -27.77 0.79 -0.67
C ILE A 488 -28.02 1.31 -2.10
N LEU A 489 -27.96 2.64 -2.29
CA LEU A 489 -28.12 3.26 -3.61
C LEU A 489 -26.80 3.18 -4.40
N PRO A 490 -26.86 3.09 -5.74
CA PRO A 490 -25.68 3.28 -6.58
C PRO A 490 -25.00 4.61 -6.21
N LEU A 491 -23.66 4.58 -6.20
CA LEU A 491 -22.76 5.67 -5.80
C LEU A 491 -23.32 7.05 -6.17
N SER A 492 -23.66 7.85 -5.15
CA SER A 492 -24.26 9.17 -5.34
C SER A 492 -23.19 10.23 -5.63
N PHE A 493 -21.99 10.03 -5.07
CA PHE A 493 -20.88 10.98 -5.14
C PHE A 493 -20.20 11.04 -6.50
N VAL A 494 -20.37 9.98 -7.27
CA VAL A 494 -20.00 9.85 -8.67
C VAL A 494 -20.56 11.00 -9.54
N THR A 495 -21.63 11.69 -9.14
CA THR A 495 -22.31 12.64 -10.04
C THR A 495 -22.19 14.12 -9.69
N THR A 496 -21.80 14.53 -8.48
CA THR A 496 -21.98 15.94 -8.07
C THR A 496 -20.92 16.58 -7.12
N GLY A 497 -19.84 15.90 -6.72
CA GLY A 497 -18.83 16.45 -5.78
C GLY A 497 -17.40 16.47 -6.34
N PRO A 498 -16.42 17.11 -5.64
CA PRO A 498 -15.01 16.99 -6.00
C PRO A 498 -14.65 15.51 -5.85
N GLY A 499 -14.55 14.80 -6.97
CA GLY A 499 -14.67 13.33 -7.02
C GLY A 499 -13.68 12.54 -6.16
N LEU A 500 -13.66 11.22 -6.33
CA LEU A 500 -12.64 10.31 -5.82
C LEU A 500 -11.23 10.59 -6.38
N ALA A 501 -10.95 11.82 -6.82
CA ALA A 501 -9.64 12.28 -7.25
C ALA A 501 -8.70 12.24 -6.05
N ILE A 502 -7.91 11.18 -5.99
CA ILE A 502 -6.80 11.04 -5.05
C ILE A 502 -5.67 11.90 -5.60
N ASP A 503 -5.19 12.84 -4.78
CA ASP A 503 -4.04 13.65 -5.16
C ASP A 503 -2.88 12.70 -5.57
N TYR A 504 -2.18 13.04 -6.66
CA TYR A 504 -1.08 12.25 -7.26
C TYR A 504 -1.46 10.93 -7.95
N VAL A 505 -2.73 10.54 -8.03
CA VAL A 505 -3.19 9.44 -8.89
C VAL A 505 -3.65 10.01 -10.24
N THR A 506 -2.94 9.64 -11.31
CA THR A 506 -3.17 10.17 -12.67
C THR A 506 -3.99 9.21 -13.54
N GLU A 507 -5.31 9.18 -13.34
CA GLU A 507 -6.29 8.64 -14.31
C GLU A 507 -7.47 9.64 -14.41
N PRO A 508 -8.11 9.82 -15.59
CA PRO A 508 -8.89 11.01 -15.85
C PRO A 508 -10.13 11.06 -14.95
N ALA A 509 -10.16 12.02 -14.03
CA ALA A 509 -11.14 12.14 -12.95
C ALA A 509 -12.63 12.14 -13.38
N SER A 510 -12.92 12.30 -14.67
CA SER A 510 -14.26 12.15 -15.26
C SER A 510 -14.76 10.71 -15.37
N SER A 511 -13.91 9.69 -15.17
CA SER A 511 -14.27 8.27 -15.33
C SER A 511 -14.55 7.52 -14.01
N TRP A 512 -14.07 7.97 -12.85
CA TRP A 512 -14.27 7.32 -11.53
C TRP A 512 -15.72 6.86 -11.29
N PRO A 513 -16.72 7.71 -11.59
CA PRO A 513 -18.10 7.32 -11.76
C PRO A 513 -18.41 6.00 -12.43
N ASN A 514 -18.03 5.95 -13.70
CA ASN A 514 -18.31 4.83 -14.56
C ASN A 514 -17.42 3.66 -14.17
N TYR A 515 -16.17 3.92 -13.82
CA TYR A 515 -15.21 2.95 -13.32
C TYR A 515 -15.75 2.16 -12.12
N MET A 516 -16.22 2.84 -11.07
CA MET A 516 -16.77 2.17 -9.90
C MET A 516 -18.13 1.53 -10.19
N LYS A 517 -18.96 2.16 -11.03
CA LYS A 517 -20.23 1.59 -11.49
C LYS A 517 -20.03 0.31 -12.30
N ASP A 518 -18.97 0.24 -13.09
CA ASP A 518 -18.63 -0.95 -13.88
C ASP A 518 -18.25 -2.12 -12.96
N GLY A 519 -17.71 -1.86 -11.77
CA GLY A 519 -17.45 -2.87 -10.75
C GLY A 519 -18.70 -3.42 -10.06
N LEU A 520 -19.85 -2.73 -10.11
CA LEU A 520 -21.06 -3.21 -9.43
C LEU A 520 -21.59 -4.51 -10.08
N PRO A 521 -22.12 -5.46 -9.27
CA PRO A 521 -22.63 -6.72 -9.78
C PRO A 521 -23.76 -6.48 -10.81
N GLN A 522 -23.73 -7.22 -11.92
CA GLN A 522 -24.82 -7.20 -12.89
C GLN A 522 -26.04 -7.90 -12.32
N ILE A 523 -27.23 -7.34 -12.60
CA ILE A 523 -28.55 -7.76 -12.10
C ILE A 523 -28.66 -9.29 -12.05
N SER A 524 -28.74 -9.87 -10.85
CA SER A 524 -29.04 -11.28 -10.65
C SER A 524 -30.32 -11.39 -9.81
N SER A 525 -31.18 -12.35 -10.12
CA SER A 525 -32.47 -12.55 -9.43
C SER A 525 -32.33 -13.29 -8.10
N ASP A 526 -31.12 -13.68 -7.69
CA ASP A 526 -30.91 -14.51 -6.52
C ASP A 526 -29.68 -14.03 -5.72
N TRP A 527 -29.94 -13.36 -4.61
CA TRP A 527 -28.91 -12.94 -3.66
C TRP A 527 -28.19 -14.13 -3.00
N LYS A 528 -28.77 -15.34 -3.09
CA LYS A 528 -28.25 -16.59 -2.50
C LYS A 528 -27.39 -17.42 -3.45
N GLY A 529 -27.22 -17.00 -4.70
CA GLY A 529 -26.82 -17.89 -5.80
C GLY A 529 -25.67 -17.43 -6.69
N GLN A 530 -25.00 -16.31 -6.41
CA GLN A 530 -23.75 -16.01 -7.11
C GLN A 530 -22.57 -16.64 -6.38
N ASP A 531 -21.85 -17.49 -7.10
CA ASP A 531 -20.48 -17.85 -6.77
C ASP A 531 -19.72 -16.55 -6.47
N LEU A 532 -19.10 -16.49 -5.29
CA LEU A 532 -18.28 -15.39 -4.81
C LEU A 532 -17.08 -15.08 -5.75
N ASP A 533 -16.90 -15.83 -6.84
CA ASP A 533 -15.68 -15.93 -7.65
C ASP A 533 -15.51 -14.86 -8.74
N ASP A 534 -16.47 -13.96 -8.94
CA ASP A 534 -16.38 -12.91 -9.97
C ASP A 534 -16.80 -11.53 -9.42
N ASP A 535 -16.18 -11.09 -8.33
CA ASP A 535 -16.46 -9.76 -7.76
C ASP A 535 -15.65 -8.67 -8.47
N ARG A 536 -16.22 -8.16 -9.56
CA ARG A 536 -15.71 -7.03 -10.34
C ARG A 536 -15.45 -5.79 -9.47
N MET A 537 -16.13 -5.63 -8.32
CA MET A 537 -15.86 -4.54 -7.38
C MET A 537 -14.53 -4.77 -6.66
N SER A 538 -14.28 -5.96 -6.14
CA SER A 538 -12.98 -6.35 -5.56
C SER A 538 -11.82 -6.10 -6.52
N GLU A 539 -11.98 -6.37 -7.82
CA GLU A 539 -10.95 -6.05 -8.83
C GLU A 539 -10.69 -4.54 -8.92
N LYS A 540 -11.76 -3.73 -8.98
CA LYS A 540 -11.66 -2.26 -9.03
C LYS A 540 -11.04 -1.67 -7.77
N LEU A 541 -11.34 -2.24 -6.60
CA LEU A 541 -10.73 -1.84 -5.33
C LEU A 541 -9.27 -2.26 -5.23
N LYS A 542 -8.90 -3.40 -5.81
CA LYS A 542 -7.50 -3.85 -5.93
C LYS A 542 -6.68 -2.95 -6.86
N GLU A 543 -7.26 -2.50 -7.97
CA GLU A 543 -6.65 -1.49 -8.86
C GLU A 543 -6.40 -0.19 -8.07
N ILE A 544 -7.36 0.29 -7.27
CA ILE A 544 -7.16 1.47 -6.39
C ILE A 544 -6.07 1.23 -5.36
N LEU A 545 -6.07 0.07 -4.71
CA LEU A 545 -5.05 -0.33 -3.75
C LEU A 545 -3.64 -0.27 -4.34
N ASN A 546 -3.46 -0.74 -5.57
CA ASN A 546 -2.17 -0.70 -6.27
C ASN A 546 -1.75 0.73 -6.62
N MET A 547 -2.69 1.65 -6.83
CA MET A 547 -2.40 3.06 -7.05
C MET A 547 -1.97 3.79 -5.77
N VAL A 548 -2.65 3.54 -4.64
CA VAL A 548 -2.44 4.34 -3.41
C VAL A 548 -1.44 3.74 -2.42
N ARG A 549 -1.31 2.42 -2.36
CA ARG A 549 -0.37 1.76 -1.45
C ARG A 549 1.07 2.24 -1.65
N PRO A 550 1.60 2.41 -2.88
CA PRO A 550 2.93 2.97 -3.12
C PRO A 550 3.18 4.33 -2.47
N LEU A 551 2.16 5.20 -2.37
CA LEU A 551 2.27 6.54 -1.79
C LEU A 551 2.57 6.49 -0.28
N THR A 552 2.17 5.42 0.40
CA THR A 552 2.42 5.21 1.84
C THR A 552 3.82 4.69 2.15
N GLN A 553 4.56 4.26 1.11
CA GLN A 553 5.75 3.44 1.28
C GLN A 553 6.93 3.90 0.39
N PRO A 554 7.24 5.22 0.30
CA PRO A 554 8.23 5.74 -0.64
C PRO A 554 9.66 5.27 -0.36
N PHE A 555 10.02 5.03 0.91
CA PHE A 555 11.39 4.65 1.30
C PHE A 555 11.54 3.22 1.81
N ALA A 556 10.46 2.60 2.29
CA ALA A 556 10.43 1.23 2.77
C ALA A 556 9.11 0.58 2.32
N LYS A 557 9.09 -0.75 2.16
CA LYS A 557 7.92 -1.57 1.86
C LYS A 557 7.65 -2.57 2.97
N ARG A 558 6.39 -3.00 3.06
CA ARG A 558 5.93 -4.03 3.97
C ARG A 558 5.19 -5.13 3.22
N ASP A 559 5.76 -6.32 3.26
CA ASP A 559 5.28 -7.55 2.61
C ASP A 559 5.15 -8.70 3.63
N PHE A 560 4.72 -9.87 3.15
CA PHE A 560 4.62 -11.11 3.92
C PHE A 560 5.67 -12.13 3.49
N ASP A 561 6.08 -13.01 4.39
CA ASP A 561 7.05 -14.10 4.14
C ASP A 561 6.52 -15.26 3.28
N GLY A 562 5.40 -15.07 2.57
CA GLY A 562 4.73 -16.10 1.76
C GLY A 562 4.03 -17.19 2.58
N THR A 563 4.37 -17.34 3.87
CA THR A 563 3.64 -18.20 4.82
C THR A 563 2.62 -17.42 5.66
N ASN A 564 2.62 -16.09 5.55
CA ASN A 564 1.85 -15.13 6.34
C ASN A 564 2.07 -15.33 7.85
N THR A 565 3.30 -15.70 8.22
CA THR A 565 3.70 -15.81 9.63
C THR A 565 4.37 -14.54 10.09
N PHE A 566 5.24 -13.99 9.25
CA PHE A 566 6.07 -12.83 9.56
C PHE A 566 5.79 -11.68 8.60
N ILE A 567 5.83 -10.47 9.15
CA ILE A 567 5.86 -9.23 8.38
C ILE A 567 7.30 -8.95 7.97
N LEU A 568 7.52 -8.84 6.67
CA LEU A 568 8.81 -8.52 6.07
C LEU A 568 8.85 -7.04 5.70
N ASN A 569 9.53 -6.26 6.52
CA ASN A 569 9.85 -4.87 6.21
C ASN A 569 11.19 -4.83 5.45
N SER A 570 11.22 -4.12 4.33
CA SER A 570 12.46 -3.90 3.55
C SER A 570 12.54 -2.49 3.01
N ASN A 571 13.75 -1.98 2.80
CA ASN A 571 13.94 -0.65 2.21
C ASN A 571 13.67 -0.68 0.69
N GLN A 572 13.16 0.41 0.13
CA GLN A 572 12.92 0.53 -1.31
C GLN A 572 14.24 0.61 -2.09
N PRO A 573 14.37 -0.06 -3.24
CA PRO A 573 15.59 -0.03 -4.02
C PRO A 573 15.93 1.37 -4.54
N SER A 574 17.22 1.58 -4.79
CA SER A 574 17.76 2.80 -5.41
C SER A 574 17.97 2.61 -6.92
N THR A 575 17.78 3.67 -7.69
CA THR A 575 18.24 3.83 -9.08
C THR A 575 19.77 3.97 -9.18
N GLU A 576 20.45 4.30 -8.08
CA GLU A 576 21.90 4.46 -8.01
C GLU A 576 22.57 3.17 -7.51
N ALA A 577 23.48 2.60 -8.30
CA ALA A 577 24.17 1.34 -7.97
C ALA A 577 25.07 1.43 -6.72
N SER A 578 25.52 2.63 -6.34
CA SER A 578 26.35 2.87 -5.15
C SER A 578 25.56 2.92 -3.84
N SER A 579 24.25 3.18 -3.90
CA SER A 579 23.41 3.37 -2.72
C SER A 579 22.55 2.16 -2.47
N ALA A 580 22.52 1.71 -1.21
CA ALA A 580 21.87 0.45 -0.86
C ALA A 580 20.33 0.51 -1.02
N ASN A 581 19.74 1.68 -0.82
CA ASN A 581 18.30 1.93 -0.95
C ASN A 581 18.01 3.42 -1.24
N LEU A 582 16.75 3.75 -1.52
CA LEU A 582 16.35 5.09 -1.95
C LEU A 582 16.65 6.19 -0.92
N PHE A 583 16.39 5.95 0.38
CA PHE A 583 16.69 6.96 1.42
C PHE A 583 18.19 7.23 1.51
N LEU A 584 19.00 6.17 1.46
CA LEU A 584 20.46 6.29 1.44
C LEU A 584 20.95 6.98 0.15
N SER A 585 20.26 6.83 -0.98
CA SER A 585 20.62 7.57 -2.20
C SER A 585 20.47 9.08 -2.04
N VAL A 586 19.45 9.54 -1.32
CA VAL A 586 19.29 10.97 -0.98
C VAL A 586 20.42 11.41 -0.06
N ARG A 587 20.73 10.62 0.99
CA ARG A 587 21.87 10.89 1.89
C ARG A 587 23.18 11.03 1.11
N ASP A 588 23.47 10.05 0.25
CA ASP A 588 24.72 9.97 -0.50
C ASP A 588 24.85 11.16 -1.46
N LYS A 589 23.78 11.52 -2.19
CA LYS A 589 23.75 12.71 -3.05
C LYS A 589 23.97 14.00 -2.26
N LEU A 590 23.41 14.11 -1.05
CA LEU A 590 23.61 15.27 -0.18
C LEU A 590 25.06 15.35 0.36
N GLU A 591 25.63 14.24 0.82
CA GLU A 591 27.01 14.18 1.33
C GLU A 591 28.05 14.34 0.21
N ASP A 592 27.83 13.76 -0.97
CA ASP A 592 28.74 13.92 -2.10
C ASP A 592 28.81 15.37 -2.57
N ARG A 593 27.66 16.07 -2.58
CA ARG A 593 27.57 17.45 -3.05
C ARG A 593 27.89 18.50 -1.97
N PHE A 594 27.60 18.20 -0.71
CA PHE A 594 27.64 19.18 0.38
C PHE A 594 28.32 18.68 1.67
N GLY A 595 28.81 17.44 1.69
CA GLY A 595 29.50 16.84 2.84
C GLY A 595 30.91 17.38 3.05
N THR A 596 31.51 17.97 2.02
CA THR A 596 32.80 18.65 2.12
C THR A 596 32.71 20.08 1.57
N GLY A 597 33.28 21.04 2.32
CA GLY A 597 33.28 22.45 1.94
C GLY A 597 32.35 23.32 2.79
N THR A 598 32.62 24.63 2.77
CA THR A 598 31.89 25.62 3.58
C THR A 598 30.91 26.38 2.70
N LYS A 599 29.78 25.77 2.33
CA LYS A 599 28.66 26.58 1.84
C LYS A 599 28.04 27.33 3.03
N PRO A 600 27.76 28.64 2.92
CA PRO A 600 27.25 29.41 4.07
C PRO A 600 25.94 28.86 4.63
N HIS A 601 25.02 28.49 3.74
CA HIS A 601 23.66 28.00 4.02
C HIS A 601 23.53 26.48 4.20
N VAL A 602 24.64 25.74 4.21
CA VAL A 602 24.63 24.31 4.52
C VAL A 602 25.24 24.07 5.89
N ILE A 603 24.51 23.38 6.76
CA ILE A 603 24.93 22.99 8.09
C ILE A 603 24.96 21.46 8.16
N ASN A 604 26.15 20.90 7.96
CA ASN A 604 26.38 19.46 8.07
C ASN A 604 26.71 19.12 9.54
N LEU A 605 25.86 18.29 10.13
CA LEU A 605 25.90 17.84 11.52
C LEU A 605 26.35 16.38 11.65
N SER A 606 26.81 15.75 10.57
CA SER A 606 27.19 14.33 10.54
C SER A 606 28.38 13.99 11.46
N THR A 607 29.23 14.97 11.78
CA THR A 607 30.41 14.78 12.63
C THR A 607 30.24 15.28 14.07
N VAL A 608 29.06 15.79 14.43
CA VAL A 608 28.83 16.28 15.80
C VAL A 608 28.76 15.12 16.80
N THR A 609 29.04 15.43 18.06
CA THR A 609 28.97 14.47 19.14
C THR A 609 27.54 13.88 19.23
N PRO A 610 27.39 12.55 19.35
CA PRO A 610 26.10 11.90 19.57
C PRO A 610 25.28 12.55 20.69
N GLY A 611 23.98 12.72 20.46
CA GLY A 611 23.07 13.39 21.39
C GLY A 611 22.06 14.30 20.70
N ALA A 612 21.35 15.10 21.50
CA ALA A 612 20.44 16.12 21.00
C ALA A 612 21.20 17.39 20.58
N VAL A 613 20.88 17.91 19.40
CA VAL A 613 21.48 19.11 18.82
C VAL A 613 20.38 20.06 18.38
N ASP A 614 20.35 21.24 18.99
CA ASP A 614 19.44 22.32 18.58
C ASP A 614 19.94 22.98 17.30
N ILE A 615 19.20 22.83 16.20
CA ILE A 615 19.59 23.35 14.88
C ILE A 615 19.48 24.87 14.80
N ASN A 616 18.60 25.51 15.58
CA ASN A 616 18.50 26.96 15.65
C ASN A 616 19.77 27.55 16.28
N ALA A 617 20.32 26.88 17.30
CA ALA A 617 21.60 27.28 17.90
C ALA A 617 22.76 27.15 16.91
N GLN A 618 22.82 26.05 16.15
CA GLN A 618 23.84 25.84 15.11
C GLN A 618 23.75 26.88 13.99
N MET A 619 22.53 27.22 13.56
CA MET A 619 22.28 28.29 12.58
C MET A 619 22.78 29.65 13.09
N ASN A 620 22.46 30.02 14.33
CA ASN A 620 22.89 31.29 14.92
C ASN A 620 24.42 31.38 15.09
N GLU A 621 25.08 30.27 15.44
CA GLU A 621 26.54 30.18 15.49
C GLU A 621 27.15 30.37 14.09
N ARG A 622 26.55 29.76 13.06
CA ARG A 622 26.96 29.91 11.66
C ARG A 622 26.83 31.36 11.18
N ILE A 623 25.73 32.03 11.50
CA ILE A 623 25.50 33.44 11.20
C ILE A 623 26.55 34.32 11.89
N SER A 624 26.78 34.07 13.18
CA SER A 624 27.72 34.87 14.00
C SER A 624 29.19 34.71 13.56
N SER A 625 29.55 33.55 12.99
CA SER A 625 30.90 33.27 12.48
C SER A 625 31.10 33.67 11.02
N SER A 626 30.03 34.06 10.32
CA SER A 626 30.08 34.49 8.92
C SER A 626 30.39 35.99 8.80
N THR A 627 30.75 36.43 7.59
CA THR A 627 30.90 37.86 7.32
C THR A 627 29.55 38.56 7.57
N PRO A 628 29.50 39.71 8.29
CA PRO A 628 28.24 40.38 8.57
C PRO A 628 27.42 40.65 7.31
N GLY A 629 26.15 40.20 7.32
CA GLY A 629 25.23 40.32 6.19
C GLY A 629 25.42 39.31 5.06
N ALA A 630 26.35 38.35 5.19
CA ALA A 630 26.53 37.30 4.19
C ALA A 630 25.46 36.21 4.25
N ILE A 631 24.89 35.98 5.44
CA ILE A 631 23.76 35.10 5.70
C ILE A 631 22.87 35.68 6.80
N SER A 632 21.60 35.30 6.82
CA SER A 632 20.60 35.80 7.76
C SER A 632 19.65 34.71 8.25
N THR A 633 18.93 34.97 9.35
CA THR A 633 17.90 34.06 9.87
C THR A 633 16.69 33.89 8.94
N ASP A 634 16.53 34.75 7.92
CA ASP A 634 15.44 34.67 6.95
C ASP A 634 15.84 33.85 5.71
N ASP A 635 17.12 33.51 5.54
CA ASP A 635 17.61 32.72 4.41
C ASP A 635 17.20 31.24 4.52
N TYR A 636 17.28 30.50 3.41
CA TYR A 636 17.00 29.06 3.40
C TYR A 636 18.24 28.22 3.70
N TYR A 637 18.12 27.32 4.68
CA TYR A 637 19.21 26.46 5.17
C TYR A 637 18.99 24.98 4.92
N LEU A 638 20.05 24.28 4.54
CA LEU A 638 20.06 22.83 4.42
C LEU A 638 20.77 22.22 5.63
N PHE A 639 20.03 21.50 6.46
CA PHE A 639 20.58 20.76 7.60
C PHE A 639 20.73 19.29 7.21
N ILE A 640 21.95 18.77 7.30
CA ILE A 640 22.27 17.38 6.95
C ILE A 640 22.79 16.67 8.19
N ASN A 641 22.12 15.60 8.59
CA ASN A 641 22.62 14.70 9.63
C ASN A 641 22.68 13.26 9.11
N SER A 642 23.86 12.79 8.76
CA SER A 642 24.10 11.39 8.37
C SER A 642 24.42 10.48 9.57
N ASN A 643 24.45 11.01 10.80
CA ASN A 643 24.73 10.25 12.00
C ASN A 643 23.42 9.84 12.72
N PRO A 644 23.05 8.55 12.73
CA PRO A 644 21.79 8.10 13.33
C PRO A 644 21.72 8.29 14.85
N LYS A 645 22.85 8.57 15.52
CA LYS A 645 22.90 8.84 16.96
C LYS A 645 22.61 10.29 17.33
N VAL A 646 22.54 11.17 16.35
CA VAL A 646 22.25 12.59 16.56
C VAL A 646 20.75 12.79 16.39
N THR A 647 20.14 13.39 17.41
CA THR A 647 18.75 13.86 17.36
C THR A 647 18.79 15.35 17.07
N LEU A 648 18.13 15.78 16.00
CA LEU A 648 17.99 17.19 15.69
C LEU A 648 16.79 17.75 16.44
N GLU A 649 16.97 18.84 17.15
CA GLU A 649 15.89 19.55 17.82
C GLU A 649 15.66 20.90 17.14
N VAL A 650 14.40 21.23 16.89
CA VAL A 650 13.98 22.53 16.37
C VAL A 650 13.24 23.24 17.50
N SER A 651 13.71 24.44 17.87
CA SER A 651 13.21 25.22 19.00
C SER A 651 12.76 26.64 18.61
N GLY A 652 12.81 26.95 17.32
CA GLY A 652 12.43 28.26 16.77
C GLY A 652 12.21 28.22 15.27
N ARG A 653 12.24 29.40 14.64
CA ARG A 653 12.03 29.55 13.20
C ARG A 653 13.23 29.06 12.39
N VAL A 654 12.94 28.27 11.35
CA VAL A 654 13.89 27.74 10.37
C VAL A 654 13.22 27.79 8.99
N ASN A 655 13.87 28.40 8.00
CA ASN A 655 13.46 28.24 6.60
C ASN A 655 14.41 27.22 5.97
N GLY A 656 13.90 26.11 5.40
CA GLY A 656 14.75 25.12 4.73
C GLY A 656 14.38 23.65 4.89
N ILE A 657 15.35 22.78 4.60
CA ILE A 657 15.19 21.32 4.60
C ILE A 657 16.01 20.74 5.75
N VAL A 658 15.36 19.93 6.58
CA VAL A 658 15.98 19.17 7.66
C VAL A 658 16.04 17.70 7.24
N PHE A 659 17.23 17.24 6.84
CA PHE A 659 17.49 15.84 6.51
C PHE A 659 18.22 15.13 7.65
N SER A 660 17.71 13.99 8.12
CA SER A 660 18.30 13.24 9.23
C SER A 660 18.20 11.73 9.06
N MET A 661 19.34 11.04 9.20
CA MET A 661 19.41 9.60 9.45
C MET A 661 18.98 9.24 10.88
N GLY A 662 18.97 10.21 11.79
CA GLY A 662 18.48 10.06 13.16
C GLY A 662 17.05 10.55 13.32
N LYS A 663 16.69 10.97 14.55
CA LYS A 663 15.39 11.53 14.89
C LYS A 663 15.39 13.06 14.74
N VAL A 664 14.23 13.63 14.42
CA VAL A 664 13.97 15.08 14.48
C VAL A 664 12.87 15.34 15.51
N ILE A 665 13.11 16.25 16.45
CA ILE A 665 12.15 16.68 17.47
C ILE A 665 11.79 18.15 17.22
N LEU A 666 10.50 18.43 16.99
CA LEU A 666 9.98 19.79 16.93
C LEU A 666 9.39 20.14 18.30
N LYS A 667 10.00 21.12 18.97
CA LYS A 667 9.59 21.58 20.29
C LYS A 667 8.60 22.74 20.18
N LYS A 668 8.13 23.21 21.33
CA LYS A 668 7.45 24.51 21.46
C LYS A 668 8.19 25.59 20.67
N ASP A 669 7.42 26.39 19.94
CA ASP A 669 7.86 27.52 19.11
C ASP A 669 8.67 27.13 17.86
N ALA A 670 8.81 25.84 17.57
CA ALA A 670 9.39 25.38 16.31
C ALA A 670 8.53 25.82 15.11
N GLU A 671 9.16 26.45 14.11
CA GLU A 671 8.49 26.88 12.89
C GLU A 671 9.39 26.59 11.68
N VAL A 672 9.12 25.50 10.98
CA VAL A 672 9.87 25.11 9.78
C VAL A 672 9.11 25.56 8.52
N THR A 673 9.65 26.51 7.76
CA THR A 673 9.17 26.81 6.41
C THR A 673 10.00 26.03 5.40
N GLY A 674 9.51 24.86 4.98
CA GLY A 674 10.22 23.92 4.13
C GLY A 674 9.81 22.48 4.43
N ALA A 675 10.77 21.56 4.57
CA ALA A 675 10.48 20.13 4.72
C ALA A 675 11.35 19.42 5.76
N VAL A 676 10.81 18.37 6.37
CA VAL A 676 11.52 17.47 7.31
C VAL A 676 11.54 16.06 6.73
N ILE A 677 12.74 15.50 6.55
CA ILE A 677 12.98 14.16 6.01
C ILE A 677 13.82 13.40 7.04
N ALA A 678 13.21 12.45 7.75
CA ALA A 678 13.88 11.77 8.86
C ALA A 678 13.70 10.25 8.81
N ALA A 679 14.77 9.50 8.99
CA ALA A 679 14.67 8.04 9.07
C ALA A 679 14.25 7.56 10.46
N GLY A 680 14.83 8.14 11.52
CA GLY A 680 14.72 7.61 12.88
C GLY A 680 15.83 6.60 13.22
N ARG A 681 15.89 6.23 14.50
CA ARG A 681 16.87 5.24 14.99
C ARG A 681 16.49 3.84 14.56
N GLY A 682 17.48 3.06 14.12
CA GLY A 682 17.27 1.68 13.70
C GLY A 682 16.82 0.80 14.87
N TYR A 683 15.99 -0.19 14.59
CA TYR A 683 15.58 -1.24 15.52
C TYR A 683 16.61 -2.37 15.57
N THR A 684 16.74 -3.02 16.73
CA THR A 684 17.47 -4.30 16.87
C THR A 684 16.68 -5.24 17.78
N PRO A 685 16.65 -6.56 17.52
CA PRO A 685 16.05 -7.52 18.44
C PRO A 685 16.88 -7.71 19.73
N ASP A 686 18.11 -7.18 19.78
CA ASP A 686 18.99 -7.30 20.95
C ASP A 686 18.54 -6.37 22.09
N SER A 687 17.99 -6.97 23.14
CA SER A 687 17.50 -6.28 24.33
C SER A 687 18.61 -5.58 25.12
N ALA A 688 19.89 -5.94 24.94
CA ALA A 688 21.02 -5.27 25.57
C ALA A 688 21.15 -3.80 25.14
N TYR A 689 20.66 -3.46 23.96
CA TYR A 689 20.59 -2.08 23.45
C TYR A 689 19.21 -1.45 23.63
N GLY A 690 18.33 -2.05 24.44
CA GLY A 690 16.98 -1.56 24.67
C GLY A 690 16.12 -1.55 23.40
N TYR A 691 16.40 -2.47 22.47
CA TYR A 691 15.74 -2.60 21.17
C TYR A 691 15.96 -1.44 20.19
N LEU A 692 17.00 -0.64 20.42
CA LEU A 692 17.47 0.41 19.53
C LEU A 692 18.89 0.10 19.08
N SER A 693 19.13 0.11 17.78
CA SER A 693 20.45 -0.09 17.24
C SER A 693 21.41 1.00 17.76
N PRO A 694 22.62 0.62 18.20
CA PRO A 694 23.57 1.59 18.73
C PRO A 694 24.07 2.53 17.65
N ASP A 695 24.23 2.09 16.40
CA ASP A 695 24.90 2.83 15.32
C ASP A 695 24.15 2.84 13.99
N LYS A 696 22.93 2.30 13.92
CA LYS A 696 22.14 2.24 12.68
C LYS A 696 20.90 3.12 12.73
N SER A 697 20.53 3.63 11.56
CA SER A 697 19.27 4.29 11.23
C SER A 697 18.20 3.27 10.83
N SER A 698 16.93 3.64 10.87
CA SER A 698 15.86 2.85 10.25
C SER A 698 16.02 2.71 8.73
N ALA A 699 16.76 3.61 8.09
CA ALA A 699 17.11 3.54 6.67
C ALA A 699 18.26 2.57 6.36
N ASP A 700 19.01 2.10 7.37
CA ASP A 700 20.14 1.22 7.12
C ASP A 700 19.70 -0.21 6.78
N GLN A 701 20.58 -0.91 6.08
CA GLN A 701 20.49 -2.35 5.86
C GLN A 701 21.90 -2.96 5.87
N GLN A 702 22.01 -4.22 6.28
CA GLN A 702 23.28 -4.93 6.31
C GLN A 702 23.13 -6.34 5.73
N THR A 703 23.92 -6.66 4.71
CA THR A 703 23.97 -8.03 4.14
C THR A 703 25.18 -8.78 4.65
N VAL A 704 24.97 -9.90 5.36
CA VAL A 704 26.03 -10.79 5.84
C VAL A 704 25.76 -12.20 5.34
N ALA A 705 26.73 -12.79 4.64
CA ALA A 705 26.63 -14.14 4.07
C ALA A 705 25.34 -14.38 3.24
N GLY A 706 24.90 -13.36 2.48
CA GLY A 706 23.71 -13.42 1.64
C GLY A 706 22.39 -13.14 2.36
N VAL A 707 22.40 -12.90 3.68
CA VAL A 707 21.22 -12.52 4.47
C VAL A 707 21.23 -11.01 4.70
N THR A 708 20.19 -10.33 4.21
CA THR A 708 20.00 -8.88 4.42
C THR A 708 19.14 -8.62 5.66
N THR A 709 19.71 -7.92 6.62
CA THR A 709 19.03 -7.41 7.81
C THR A 709 18.63 -5.96 7.58
N ASN A 710 17.35 -5.65 7.77
CA ASN A 710 16.84 -4.27 7.80
C ASN A 710 16.68 -3.82 9.25
N TYR A 711 16.88 -2.53 9.51
CA TYR A 711 16.74 -1.93 10.85
C TYR A 711 15.42 -1.14 11.00
N LEU A 712 14.42 -1.48 10.20
CA LEU A 712 13.09 -0.87 10.25
C LEU A 712 12.40 -1.20 11.58
N PRO A 713 11.68 -0.26 12.21
CA PRO A 713 11.11 -0.46 13.53
C PRO A 713 10.02 -1.54 13.51
N GLN A 714 10.09 -2.42 14.52
CA GLN A 714 9.17 -3.55 14.67
C GLN A 714 8.83 -3.81 16.14
N ILE A 715 7.60 -4.24 16.41
CA ILE A 715 7.17 -4.73 17.73
C ILE A 715 7.26 -6.25 17.76
N LEU A 716 8.02 -6.76 18.73
CA LEU A 716 8.22 -8.18 18.97
C LEU A 716 6.93 -8.86 19.47
N LYS A 717 6.96 -10.19 19.46
CA LYS A 717 5.89 -11.02 20.01
C LYS A 717 5.52 -10.55 21.42
N GLU A 718 4.22 -10.54 21.73
CA GLU A 718 3.69 -10.17 23.06
C GLU A 718 4.01 -8.73 23.49
N GLY A 719 4.51 -7.87 22.59
CA GLY A 719 4.74 -6.45 22.88
C GLY A 719 5.95 -6.17 23.77
N GLN A 720 6.97 -7.04 23.75
CA GLN A 720 8.18 -6.92 24.60
C GLN A 720 8.86 -5.54 24.55
N ASN A 721 8.73 -4.83 23.42
CA ASN A 721 9.28 -3.51 23.19
C ASN A 721 8.21 -2.46 22.86
N LEU A 722 6.93 -2.70 23.19
CA LEU A 722 5.83 -1.75 22.93
C LEU A 722 6.10 -0.37 23.55
N GLN A 723 6.69 -0.31 24.73
CA GLN A 723 7.05 0.95 25.38
C GLN A 723 7.92 1.87 24.50
N ARG A 724 8.69 1.31 23.54
CA ARG A 724 9.52 2.08 22.60
C ARG A 724 8.72 2.77 21.50
N LEU A 725 7.52 2.27 21.20
CA LEU A 725 6.55 2.97 20.39
C LEU A 725 5.95 4.12 21.19
N ASP A 726 5.49 3.84 22.41
CA ASP A 726 4.75 4.80 23.25
C ASP A 726 5.63 5.93 23.84
N ASP A 727 6.93 5.70 24.02
CA ASP A 727 7.92 6.74 24.41
C ASP A 727 8.51 7.51 23.22
N GLY A 728 8.01 7.21 22.00
CA GLY A 728 8.46 7.82 20.76
C GLY A 728 9.87 7.42 20.33
N SER A 729 10.49 6.38 20.91
CA SER A 729 11.84 5.92 20.55
C SER A 729 11.94 5.55 19.06
N TYR A 730 10.89 4.95 18.49
CA TYR A 730 10.80 4.59 17.06
C TYR A 730 10.35 5.72 16.14
N ALA A 731 10.04 6.91 16.67
CA ALA A 731 9.71 8.07 15.85
C ALA A 731 10.92 8.55 15.02
N GLY A 732 10.69 8.81 13.73
CA GLY A 732 11.62 9.60 12.92
C GLY A 732 11.38 11.08 13.13
N VAL A 733 10.12 11.49 13.29
CA VAL A 733 9.71 12.86 13.60
C VAL A 733 8.82 12.86 14.84
N HIS A 734 9.14 13.73 15.81
CA HIS A 734 8.39 13.84 17.06
C HIS A 734 8.09 15.32 17.37
N PHE A 735 6.81 15.68 17.39
CA PHE A 735 6.35 16.94 17.97
C PHE A 735 6.16 16.75 19.47
N ALA A 736 6.98 17.42 20.27
CA ALA A 736 7.02 17.23 21.72
C ALA A 736 6.88 18.56 22.45
N GLY A 737 5.80 18.70 23.24
CA GLY A 737 5.54 19.87 24.06
C GLY A 737 5.48 19.58 25.55
N SER A 738 5.29 20.65 26.32
CA SER A 738 5.05 20.61 27.76
C SER A 738 3.58 20.76 28.11
N GLY A 739 2.72 21.08 27.13
CA GLY A 739 1.29 21.29 27.31
C GLY A 739 0.56 21.54 26.00
N VAL A 740 -0.76 21.28 25.99
CA VAL A 740 -1.68 21.55 24.86
C VAL A 740 -1.79 23.01 24.42
N ALA A 741 -1.05 23.94 25.02
CA ALA A 741 -0.95 25.34 24.58
C ALA A 741 0.33 25.61 23.79
N ASP A 742 1.31 24.69 23.84
CA ASP A 742 2.51 24.76 23.04
C ASP A 742 2.15 24.53 21.57
N LEU A 743 2.90 25.17 20.68
CA LEU A 743 2.65 25.16 19.25
C LEU A 743 3.95 24.85 18.51
N ALA A 744 3.85 24.01 17.48
CA ALA A 744 4.92 23.74 16.54
C ALA A 744 4.36 23.64 15.12
N ARG A 745 5.09 24.15 14.14
CA ARG A 745 4.62 24.29 12.76
C ARG A 745 5.61 23.79 11.72
N VAL A 746 5.10 23.14 10.68
CA VAL A 746 5.82 22.88 9.42
C VAL A 746 4.96 23.40 8.27
N THR A 747 5.50 24.31 7.46
CA THR A 747 4.82 24.87 6.29
C THR A 747 5.63 24.57 5.04
N PHE A 748 5.10 23.71 4.18
CA PHE A 748 5.74 23.36 2.91
C PHE A 748 5.26 24.30 1.80
N PRO A 749 6.14 25.13 1.21
CA PRO A 749 5.75 26.08 0.16
C PRO A 749 5.49 25.43 -1.21
N GLY A 750 5.58 24.09 -1.29
CA GLY A 750 5.62 23.33 -2.53
C GLY A 750 7.04 23.15 -3.05
N ARG A 751 7.31 22.00 -3.68
CA ARG A 751 8.65 21.62 -4.16
C ARG A 751 9.32 22.71 -4.97
N TYR A 752 8.67 23.17 -6.03
CA TYR A 752 9.27 24.13 -6.97
C TYR A 752 9.68 25.43 -6.29
N ASN A 753 8.81 25.97 -5.42
CA ASN A 753 9.11 27.19 -4.68
C ASN A 753 10.26 26.95 -3.70
N LEU A 754 10.25 25.84 -2.96
CA LEU A 754 11.32 25.49 -2.03
C LEU A 754 12.68 25.37 -2.72
N LEU A 755 12.76 24.62 -3.82
CA LEU A 755 14.01 24.42 -4.57
C LEU A 755 14.49 25.72 -5.23
N THR A 756 13.56 26.60 -5.66
CA THR A 756 13.90 27.94 -6.18
C THR A 756 14.55 28.81 -5.11
N GLU A 757 14.04 28.79 -3.87
CA GLU A 757 14.67 29.55 -2.78
C GLU A 757 16.07 29.03 -2.47
N PHE A 758 16.28 27.70 -2.44
CA PHE A 758 17.63 27.14 -2.30
C PHE A 758 18.57 27.54 -3.43
N LEU A 759 18.07 27.58 -4.66
CA LEU A 759 18.86 28.01 -5.81
C LEU A 759 19.28 29.48 -5.69
N ASN A 760 18.42 30.35 -5.14
CA ASN A 760 18.75 31.74 -4.83
C ASN A 760 19.89 31.84 -3.80
N GLU A 761 19.96 30.90 -2.85
CA GLU A 761 21.07 30.77 -1.88
C GLU A 761 22.30 30.03 -2.45
N GLY A 762 22.31 29.71 -3.74
CA GLY A 762 23.42 29.00 -4.39
C GLY A 762 23.53 27.51 -4.05
N ILE A 763 22.43 26.91 -3.59
CA ILE A 763 22.26 25.48 -3.33
C ILE A 763 21.32 24.90 -4.38
N ASP A 764 21.88 24.26 -5.40
CA ASP A 764 21.07 23.52 -6.37
C ASP A 764 20.76 22.12 -5.82
N LEU A 765 19.46 21.82 -5.70
CA LEU A 765 18.91 20.58 -5.18
C LEU A 765 18.04 19.83 -6.21
N ASP A 766 17.90 20.34 -7.43
CA ASP A 766 17.00 19.78 -8.46
C ASP A 766 17.43 18.37 -8.89
N SER A 767 18.73 18.07 -8.83
CA SER A 767 19.25 16.72 -9.13
C SER A 767 19.04 15.71 -8.00
N ILE A 768 18.50 16.15 -6.86
CA ILE A 768 18.29 15.34 -5.66
C ILE A 768 16.79 15.12 -5.38
N PHE A 769 15.91 16.08 -5.68
CA PHE A 769 14.51 16.13 -5.23
C PHE A 769 13.45 16.45 -6.31
#